data_AF-A0A256ZXB2-F1
#
_entry.id   AF-A0A256ZXB2-F1
#
_cell.length_a   1.000
_cell.length_b   1.000
_cell.length_c   1.000
_cell.angle_alpha   90.00
_cell.angle_beta   90.00
_cell.angle_gamma   90.00
#
_symmetry.space_group_name_H-M   'P 1'
#
loop_
_entity.id
_entity.type
_entity.pdbx_description
1 polymer ?
#
loop_
_entity_poly.entity_id
_entity_poly.type
_entity_poly.pdbx_seq_one_letter_code
_entity_poly.pdbx_strand_id
1 'polypeptide(L)'
;MCVTKDKSFSNTDRFLELLWGLYASDKPIYYEVFCLNDKGKKIIEFFKGIEAPEKATKWLERNFKRLAKGKYHVYFGILPRVRKPEKGRGTAKDVEMGMWLWGDLDFKQSLEKLEEAPVPEESKKVALEKGYWYEEKEDYGLVGIYRSGNKWVYVSRPRLSEVLEEVREKLGIEPTIVVDSGAGYHLYFKLKYEIEASRLRRLEEKIVDILKADPQSKDLARVLRLPGSINPRLNREVKVIQFTDSEIDPEELEKNLLTTKKTTVEYVGVSRLRELGEEEILKIVEAVAKAYRPGWRQSICLFLSGWCAKAKIDPVSVAKIIKLLYEKTGDTDPLKMRLSTIVYSYKKANLWSEDVKERFETLLDMWGLGRVSGLESAISEEVVKGKSGLQEIFEQVIGEEQALETIRNLETILGVASPFRDSIFEILDYEKQLYAVANLRRLVVVRAKREGNTIRYKERVTVGAPTKVTVYVNPLGGLTKYEVLWETTTRPKPLIIGPAPIEDIYDRLKAEGLIIHHRLARDVLNAIIEGYIRKGRAEIREEIESPGFYLVNEKIATVRWELKDVSKEELKEALEFLNELAKWYGSVIERFSLIIKWGIISPFAYVYKQKKKWIPWLYLYGVSGTGKTTLGKIVLNIWGLSVRNEKSGSSIDTVARLGHVLSQTTFPTLINEPGGAIYKEDIVEVMKSGIESTVARGKYVRGTYTEIPSLSPLIMTSNRALPRDDALIRRLIVLRFSYSEKHPEDKIKEFEVKVKPQFGKLSAIGYYVAKRITEKPELLEEEWNSLATKLLEEMYREVGLEVPEWIRKEYIAEENIYEDIREAIRVFLVKRINEEYSRFVGKVIIEKYEEGEEHLARSDVDFEDRVKIVLENKLLPWAILRKDTIIITSAFASDLKSIIGDIGGLRSIAELLGWEYQKSVKIGKRVLAAIRVNIRDFLGFLSPETT
;
A
#
# COMPACT_ATOMS: atom_id res chain seq x y z
N MET A 1 -32.12 -30.19 -30.41
CA MET A 1 -32.42 -29.65 -29.08
C MET A 1 -32.95 -30.78 -28.22
N CYS A 2 -32.14 -31.36 -27.33
CA CYS A 2 -32.66 -32.15 -26.22
C CYS A 2 -32.85 -31.18 -25.05
N VAL A 3 -34.08 -30.67 -24.87
CA VAL A 3 -34.48 -30.06 -23.61
C VAL A 3 -35.16 -31.19 -22.83
N THR A 4 -34.36 -31.98 -22.13
CA THR A 4 -34.86 -33.01 -21.21
C THR A 4 -35.57 -32.34 -20.04
N LYS A 5 -36.63 -33.00 -19.55
CA LYS A 5 -37.59 -32.45 -18.60
C LYS A 5 -37.12 -32.44 -17.13
N ASP A 6 -35.95 -33.00 -16.83
CA ASP A 6 -35.38 -33.06 -15.47
C ASP A 6 -33.91 -32.63 -15.48
N LYS A 7 -33.65 -31.33 -15.67
CA LYS A 7 -32.31 -30.78 -15.47
C LYS A 7 -32.15 -30.41 -14.00
N SER A 8 -31.39 -31.22 -13.25
CA SER A 8 -31.05 -30.91 -11.87
C SER A 8 -30.09 -29.71 -11.81
N PHE A 9 -30.45 -28.70 -11.01
CA PHE A 9 -29.57 -27.57 -10.68
C PHE A 9 -28.84 -27.77 -9.34
N SER A 10 -28.86 -28.97 -8.76
CA SER A 10 -28.23 -29.27 -7.47
C SER A 10 -26.73 -28.95 -7.44
N ASN A 11 -26.00 -29.20 -8.53
CA ASN A 11 -24.58 -28.85 -8.64
C ASN A 11 -24.36 -27.34 -8.78
N THR A 12 -25.30 -26.60 -9.39
CA THR A 12 -25.26 -25.13 -9.42
C THR A 12 -25.48 -24.56 -8.03
N ASP A 13 -26.42 -25.13 -7.29
CA ASP A 13 -26.74 -24.71 -5.92
C ASP A 13 -25.54 -24.93 -5.01
N ARG A 14 -25.02 -26.17 -4.96
CA ARG A 14 -23.82 -26.50 -4.19
C ARG A 14 -22.61 -25.63 -4.57
N PHE A 15 -22.45 -25.33 -5.86
CA PHE A 15 -21.39 -24.43 -6.34
C PHE A 15 -21.54 -23.02 -5.77
N LEU A 16 -22.74 -22.43 -5.86
CA LEU A 16 -22.99 -21.09 -5.33
C LEU A 16 -22.98 -21.06 -3.80
N GLU A 17 -23.42 -22.13 -3.13
CA GLU A 17 -23.35 -22.24 -1.66
C GLU A 17 -21.90 -22.21 -1.18
N LEU A 18 -21.01 -22.95 -1.83
CA LEU A 18 -19.58 -22.91 -1.50
C LEU A 18 -18.98 -21.53 -1.79
N LEU A 19 -19.26 -20.93 -2.94
CA LEU A 19 -18.66 -19.64 -3.28
C LEU A 19 -19.24 -18.46 -2.52
N TRP A 20 -20.55 -18.39 -2.35
CA TRP A 20 -21.24 -17.21 -1.82
C TRP A 20 -21.76 -17.40 -0.40
N GLY A 21 -22.10 -18.63 0.00
CA GLY A 21 -22.75 -18.93 1.28
C GLY A 21 -21.83 -18.81 2.51
N LEU A 22 -20.52 -18.68 2.30
CA LEU A 22 -19.54 -18.62 3.40
C LEU A 22 -19.28 -17.20 3.92
N TYR A 23 -19.83 -16.17 3.28
CA TYR A 23 -19.64 -14.78 3.68
C TYR A 23 -20.72 -14.34 4.67
N ALA A 24 -20.29 -13.83 5.83
CA ALA A 24 -21.16 -13.20 6.83
C ALA A 24 -20.73 -11.76 7.07
N SER A 25 -21.68 -10.83 7.10
CA SER A 25 -21.38 -9.41 7.35
C SER A 25 -22.53 -8.71 8.05
N ASP A 26 -22.20 -7.80 8.97
CA ASP A 26 -23.15 -6.87 9.59
C ASP A 26 -23.72 -5.86 8.58
N LYS A 27 -23.07 -5.73 7.42
CA LYS A 27 -23.50 -4.88 6.30
C LYS A 27 -24.14 -5.71 5.18
N PRO A 28 -25.09 -5.14 4.41
CA PRO A 28 -25.66 -5.79 3.24
C PRO A 28 -24.60 -6.18 2.19
N ILE A 29 -24.42 -7.48 1.96
CA ILE A 29 -23.63 -8.01 0.83
C ILE A 29 -24.53 -8.43 -0.34
N TYR A 30 -24.05 -8.20 -1.55
CA TYR A 30 -24.76 -8.44 -2.80
C TYR A 30 -23.95 -9.33 -3.74
N TYR A 31 -24.64 -10.21 -4.47
CA TYR A 31 -24.06 -11.12 -5.45
C TYR A 31 -24.73 -10.89 -6.80
N GLU A 32 -23.97 -10.93 -7.88
CA GLU A 32 -24.48 -10.58 -9.21
C GLU A 32 -24.50 -11.78 -10.16
N VAL A 33 -25.58 -11.87 -10.94
CA VAL A 33 -25.66 -12.68 -12.15
C VAL A 33 -25.82 -11.73 -13.34
N PHE A 34 -24.91 -11.85 -14.31
CA PHE A 34 -24.88 -11.02 -15.51
C PHE A 34 -25.09 -11.88 -16.75
N CYS A 35 -26.07 -11.51 -17.59
CA CYS A 35 -26.28 -12.16 -18.86
C CYS A 35 -26.12 -11.19 -20.03
N LEU A 36 -25.49 -11.67 -21.11
CA LEU A 36 -25.29 -10.93 -22.36
C LEU A 36 -25.58 -11.86 -23.55
N ASN A 37 -26.41 -11.43 -24.50
CA ASN A 37 -26.60 -12.17 -25.75
C ASN A 37 -25.88 -11.50 -26.93
N ASP A 38 -25.84 -12.21 -28.06
CA ASP A 38 -25.18 -11.76 -29.30
C ASP A 38 -25.78 -10.46 -29.88
N LYS A 39 -27.02 -10.11 -29.49
CA LYS A 39 -27.70 -8.87 -29.88
C LYS A 39 -27.39 -7.69 -28.95
N GLY A 40 -26.49 -7.86 -27.99
CA GLY A 40 -26.10 -6.83 -27.03
C GLY A 40 -27.10 -6.58 -25.89
N LYS A 41 -28.15 -7.41 -25.75
CA LYS A 41 -29.13 -7.28 -24.65
C LYS A 41 -28.52 -7.80 -23.36
N LYS A 42 -28.59 -6.98 -22.31
CA LYS A 42 -28.02 -7.23 -20.99
C LYS A 42 -29.11 -7.52 -19.96
N ILE A 43 -28.84 -8.46 -19.06
CA ILE A 43 -29.63 -8.71 -17.85
C ILE A 43 -28.66 -8.72 -16.68
N ILE A 44 -28.94 -7.95 -15.63
CA ILE A 44 -28.13 -7.93 -14.40
C ILE A 44 -29.09 -8.13 -13.25
N GLU A 45 -28.91 -9.20 -12.50
CA GLU A 45 -29.69 -9.52 -11.32
C GLU A 45 -28.78 -9.53 -10.08
N PHE A 46 -29.25 -8.92 -9.00
CA PHE A 46 -28.52 -8.88 -7.73
C PHE A 46 -29.29 -9.64 -6.66
N PHE A 47 -28.61 -10.54 -5.97
CA PHE A 47 -29.11 -11.32 -4.85
C PHE A 47 -28.46 -10.83 -3.56
N LYS A 48 -29.20 -10.78 -2.46
CA LYS A 48 -28.74 -10.20 -1.19
C LYS A 48 -28.77 -11.23 -0.08
N GLY A 49 -27.74 -11.23 0.75
CA GLY A 49 -27.65 -12.00 1.99
C GLY A 49 -27.39 -13.49 1.78
N ILE A 50 -27.51 -14.26 2.86
CA ILE A 50 -27.10 -15.68 2.95
C ILE A 50 -27.93 -16.58 2.02
N GLU A 51 -29.18 -16.21 1.72
CA GLU A 51 -30.06 -16.94 0.79
C GLU A 51 -29.75 -16.66 -0.70
N ALA A 52 -28.69 -15.90 -1.01
CA ALA A 52 -28.33 -15.56 -2.38
C ALA A 52 -28.03 -16.78 -3.29
N PRO A 53 -27.34 -17.85 -2.83
CA PRO A 53 -27.13 -19.06 -3.63
C PRO A 53 -28.45 -19.67 -4.12
N GLU A 54 -29.33 -20.03 -3.19
CA GLU A 54 -30.61 -20.68 -3.49
C GLU A 54 -31.49 -19.79 -4.40
N LYS A 55 -31.55 -18.49 -4.13
CA LYS A 55 -32.32 -17.54 -4.94
C LYS A 55 -31.77 -17.41 -6.36
N ALA A 56 -30.45 -17.40 -6.52
CA ALA A 56 -29.81 -17.34 -7.83
C ALA A 56 -29.99 -18.64 -8.61
N THR A 57 -29.90 -19.79 -7.95
CA THR A 57 -30.19 -21.11 -8.55
C THR A 57 -31.62 -21.19 -9.05
N LYS A 58 -32.61 -20.87 -8.21
CA LYS A 58 -34.04 -20.82 -8.59
C LYS A 58 -34.31 -19.82 -9.70
N TRP A 59 -33.62 -18.68 -9.69
CA TRP A 59 -33.71 -17.71 -10.77
C TRP A 59 -33.17 -18.29 -12.08
N LEU A 60 -32.01 -18.95 -12.08
CA LEU A 60 -31.43 -19.57 -13.26
C LEU A 60 -32.36 -20.65 -13.82
N GLU A 61 -32.87 -21.54 -12.96
CA GLU A 61 -33.79 -22.62 -13.32
C GLU A 61 -35.03 -22.09 -14.04
N ARG A 62 -35.72 -21.10 -13.44
CA ARG A 62 -36.91 -20.46 -14.04
C ARG A 62 -36.62 -19.80 -15.38
N ASN A 63 -35.40 -19.28 -15.55
CA ASN A 63 -35.00 -18.53 -16.73
C ASN A 63 -34.25 -19.38 -17.77
N PHE A 64 -33.90 -20.64 -17.48
CA PHE A 64 -32.98 -21.44 -18.27
C PHE A 64 -33.39 -21.55 -19.74
N LYS A 65 -34.64 -21.94 -20.01
CA LYS A 65 -35.16 -22.07 -21.40
C LYS A 65 -35.10 -20.75 -22.17
N ARG A 66 -35.40 -19.64 -21.50
CA ARG A 66 -35.37 -18.29 -22.08
C ARG A 66 -33.93 -17.86 -22.42
N LEU A 67 -33.01 -18.09 -21.50
CA LEU A 67 -31.59 -17.74 -21.66
C LEU A 67 -30.93 -18.59 -22.75
N ALA A 68 -31.17 -19.90 -22.75
CA ALA A 68 -30.65 -20.82 -23.76
C ALA A 68 -31.20 -20.50 -25.17
N LYS A 69 -32.52 -20.34 -25.33
CA LYS A 69 -33.13 -19.98 -26.62
C LYS A 69 -32.65 -18.60 -27.11
N GLY A 70 -32.43 -17.67 -26.19
CA GLY A 70 -31.93 -16.33 -26.48
C GLY A 70 -30.42 -16.23 -26.73
N LYS A 71 -29.68 -17.36 -26.69
CA LYS A 71 -28.21 -17.41 -26.79
C LYS A 71 -27.51 -16.45 -25.82
N TYR A 72 -27.96 -16.41 -24.57
CA TYR A 72 -27.30 -15.62 -23.54
C TYR A 72 -26.07 -16.34 -23.01
N HIS A 73 -24.94 -15.64 -22.98
CA HIS A 73 -23.86 -15.94 -22.07
C HIS A 73 -24.31 -15.57 -20.65
N VAL A 74 -24.28 -16.54 -19.72
CA VAL A 74 -24.66 -16.34 -18.32
C VAL A 74 -23.41 -16.39 -17.46
N TYR A 75 -23.15 -15.29 -16.75
CA TYR A 75 -22.01 -15.11 -15.87
C TYR A 75 -22.45 -14.79 -14.45
N PHE A 76 -21.57 -15.03 -13.48
CA PHE A 76 -21.79 -14.68 -12.08
C PHE A 76 -20.55 -13.96 -11.50
N GLY A 77 -20.74 -13.07 -10.54
CA GLY A 77 -19.66 -12.43 -9.81
C GLY A 77 -19.09 -13.37 -8.77
N ILE A 78 -17.78 -13.57 -8.77
CA ILE A 78 -17.14 -14.57 -7.90
C ILE A 78 -17.21 -14.13 -6.44
N LEU A 79 -16.81 -12.88 -6.17
CA LEU A 79 -16.77 -12.29 -4.83
C LEU A 79 -18.03 -11.45 -4.53
N PRO A 80 -18.43 -11.31 -3.26
CA PRO A 80 -19.52 -10.42 -2.85
C PRO A 80 -19.20 -8.94 -3.14
N ARG A 81 -20.26 -8.14 -3.26
CA ARG A 81 -20.20 -6.67 -3.35
C ARG A 81 -20.75 -6.05 -2.06
N VAL A 82 -20.02 -5.11 -1.46
CA VAL A 82 -20.45 -4.42 -0.23
C VAL A 82 -21.54 -3.36 -0.48
N ARG A 83 -21.78 -3.02 -1.74
CA ARG A 83 -22.87 -2.15 -2.16
C ARG A 83 -23.39 -2.55 -3.53
N LYS A 84 -24.68 -2.29 -3.75
CA LYS A 84 -25.32 -2.45 -5.06
C LYS A 84 -25.13 -1.16 -5.87
N PRO A 85 -24.49 -1.21 -7.06
CA PRO A 85 -24.36 -0.03 -7.91
C PRO A 85 -25.73 0.42 -8.45
N GLU A 86 -25.91 1.74 -8.63
CA GLU A 86 -27.17 2.31 -9.14
C GLU A 86 -27.48 1.87 -10.58
N LYS A 87 -26.44 1.68 -11.40
CA LYS A 87 -26.52 1.19 -12.78
C LYS A 87 -25.34 0.28 -13.09
N GLY A 88 -25.59 -0.78 -13.84
CA GLY A 88 -24.55 -1.67 -14.34
C GLY A 88 -24.12 -2.74 -13.33
N ARG A 89 -22.93 -3.28 -13.55
CA ARG A 89 -22.32 -4.35 -12.75
C ARG A 89 -21.49 -3.79 -11.61
N GLY A 90 -21.17 -4.64 -10.64
CA GLY A 90 -20.18 -4.31 -9.61
C GLY A 90 -18.79 -4.09 -10.21
N THR A 91 -17.98 -3.27 -9.53
CA THR A 91 -16.58 -2.97 -9.87
C THR A 91 -15.66 -3.46 -8.76
N ALA A 92 -14.34 -3.54 -9.00
CA ALA A 92 -13.38 -3.98 -7.97
C ALA A 92 -13.43 -3.14 -6.69
N LYS A 93 -13.86 -1.87 -6.77
CA LYS A 93 -14.06 -0.98 -5.61
C LYS A 93 -15.20 -1.40 -4.70
N ASP A 94 -16.09 -2.24 -5.21
CA ASP A 94 -17.24 -2.75 -4.46
C ASP A 94 -16.90 -4.07 -3.75
N VAL A 95 -15.65 -4.54 -3.83
CA VAL A 95 -15.12 -5.72 -3.11
C VAL A 95 -14.19 -5.23 -1.99
N GLU A 96 -14.55 -5.49 -0.74
CA GLU A 96 -13.70 -5.15 0.43
C GLU A 96 -12.86 -6.34 0.91
N MET A 97 -13.43 -7.55 0.90
CA MET A 97 -12.79 -8.79 1.36
C MET A 97 -13.18 -9.95 0.44
N GLY A 98 -12.39 -11.03 0.45
CA GLY A 98 -12.69 -12.26 -0.28
C GLY A 98 -11.94 -13.47 0.26
N MET A 99 -12.37 -14.65 -0.19
CA MET A 99 -11.94 -15.97 0.31
C MET A 99 -11.70 -16.96 -0.84
N TRP A 100 -11.76 -16.46 -2.08
CA TRP A 100 -11.65 -17.27 -3.27
C TRP A 100 -10.67 -16.61 -4.23
N LEU A 101 -9.76 -17.42 -4.79
CA LEU A 101 -8.92 -17.09 -5.93
C LEU A 101 -9.38 -17.93 -7.13
N TRP A 102 -9.10 -17.49 -8.36
CA TRP A 102 -9.57 -18.20 -9.55
C TRP A 102 -8.60 -18.15 -10.73
N GLY A 103 -8.89 -18.95 -11.75
CA GLY A 103 -8.18 -18.94 -13.02
C GLY A 103 -9.12 -19.31 -14.17
N ASP A 104 -9.16 -18.46 -15.21
CA ASP A 104 -9.87 -18.70 -16.46
C ASP A 104 -8.87 -19.20 -17.53
N LEU A 105 -8.80 -20.52 -17.71
CA LEU A 105 -7.88 -21.16 -18.65
C LEU A 105 -8.55 -21.35 -20.02
N ASP A 106 -8.17 -20.48 -20.96
CA ASP A 106 -8.69 -20.45 -22.32
C ASP A 106 -7.68 -21.06 -23.31
N PHE A 107 -8.07 -22.14 -23.98
CA PHE A 107 -7.23 -22.84 -24.96
C PHE A 107 -7.67 -22.54 -26.40
N LYS A 108 -7.76 -21.26 -26.73
CA LYS A 108 -8.37 -20.79 -27.99
C LYS A 108 -7.39 -20.01 -28.87
N GLN A 109 -7.49 -20.21 -30.19
CA GLN A 109 -6.73 -19.51 -31.22
C GLN A 109 -7.69 -18.89 -32.23
N SER A 110 -7.47 -17.62 -32.60
CA SER A 110 -8.26 -16.95 -33.64
C SER A 110 -7.70 -17.27 -35.01
N LEU A 111 -8.58 -17.60 -35.94
CA LEU A 111 -8.28 -17.93 -37.34
C LEU A 111 -9.03 -16.95 -38.26
N GLU A 112 -8.36 -16.45 -39.29
CA GLU A 112 -8.99 -15.58 -40.28
C GLU A 112 -9.89 -16.40 -41.23
N LYS A 113 -9.50 -17.65 -41.49
CA LYS A 113 -10.15 -18.56 -42.42
C LYS A 113 -10.42 -19.91 -41.75
N LEU A 114 -11.55 -20.52 -42.07
CA LEU A 114 -11.93 -21.82 -41.49
C LEU A 114 -11.00 -22.94 -41.98
N GLU A 115 -10.44 -22.77 -43.17
CA GLU A 115 -9.52 -23.69 -43.83
C GLU A 115 -8.24 -23.90 -43.01
N GLU A 116 -7.81 -22.90 -42.24
CA GLU A 116 -6.62 -22.92 -41.37
C GLU A 116 -6.82 -23.80 -40.12
N ALA A 117 -8.04 -24.22 -39.81
CA ALA A 117 -8.32 -25.00 -38.62
C ALA A 117 -7.81 -26.45 -38.78
N PRO A 118 -7.04 -27.00 -37.82
CA PRO A 118 -6.48 -28.34 -37.89
C PRO A 118 -7.52 -29.41 -37.51
N VAL A 119 -8.65 -29.45 -38.23
CA VAL A 119 -9.72 -30.44 -38.05
C VAL A 119 -10.13 -31.04 -39.41
N PRO A 120 -10.80 -32.21 -39.44
CA PRO A 120 -11.27 -32.82 -40.69
C PRO A 120 -12.20 -31.90 -41.50
N GLU A 121 -12.20 -32.05 -42.83
CA GLU A 121 -13.01 -31.22 -43.74
C GLU A 121 -14.52 -31.41 -43.51
N GLU A 122 -14.96 -32.60 -43.09
CA GLU A 122 -16.34 -32.87 -42.69
C GLU A 122 -16.75 -32.00 -41.49
N SER A 123 -15.85 -31.83 -40.52
CA SER A 123 -16.07 -30.98 -39.34
C SER A 123 -16.15 -29.50 -39.70
N LYS A 124 -15.33 -29.05 -40.67
CA LYS A 124 -15.38 -27.67 -41.19
C LYS A 124 -16.72 -27.38 -41.87
N LYS A 125 -17.26 -28.31 -42.67
CA LYS A 125 -18.59 -28.18 -43.29
C LYS A 125 -19.69 -27.98 -42.24
N VAL A 126 -19.70 -28.82 -41.19
CA VAL A 126 -20.67 -28.71 -40.09
C VAL A 126 -20.52 -27.36 -39.35
N ALA A 127 -19.28 -26.92 -39.11
CA ALA A 127 -19.03 -25.63 -38.48
C ALA A 127 -19.55 -24.47 -39.35
N LEU A 128 -19.38 -24.53 -40.67
CA LEU A 128 -19.86 -23.53 -41.62
C LEU A 128 -21.39 -23.42 -41.62
N GLU A 129 -22.09 -24.56 -41.55
CA GLU A 129 -23.56 -24.64 -41.52
C GLU A 129 -24.16 -24.19 -40.18
N LYS A 130 -23.61 -24.67 -39.06
CA LYS A 130 -24.18 -24.45 -37.72
C LYS A 130 -23.57 -23.25 -36.98
N GLY A 131 -22.47 -22.72 -37.50
CA GLY A 131 -21.65 -21.69 -36.86
C GLY A 131 -20.69 -22.21 -35.79
N TYR A 132 -20.70 -23.53 -35.51
CA TYR A 132 -19.80 -24.17 -34.56
C TYR A 132 -19.73 -25.70 -34.77
N TRP A 133 -18.67 -26.32 -34.28
CA TRP A 133 -18.47 -27.77 -34.20
C TRP A 133 -17.56 -28.09 -33.00
N TYR A 134 -17.71 -29.26 -32.39
CA TYR A 134 -16.77 -29.76 -31.39
C TYR A 134 -16.78 -31.29 -31.30
N GLU A 135 -15.72 -31.83 -30.73
CA GLU A 135 -15.55 -33.22 -30.37
C GLU A 135 -14.98 -33.29 -28.94
N GLU A 136 -15.67 -34.01 -28.05
CA GLU A 136 -15.15 -34.28 -26.71
C GLU A 136 -14.07 -35.36 -26.81
N LYS A 137 -12.95 -35.12 -26.15
CA LYS A 137 -11.85 -36.08 -26.00
C LYS A 137 -11.92 -36.67 -24.59
N GLU A 138 -11.11 -37.69 -24.37
CA GLU A 138 -10.95 -38.29 -23.04
C GLU A 138 -10.54 -37.26 -21.99
N ASP A 139 -10.89 -37.55 -20.73
CA ASP A 139 -10.53 -36.73 -19.57
C ASP A 139 -10.86 -35.23 -19.77
N TYR A 140 -12.09 -34.97 -20.21
CA TYR A 140 -12.63 -33.62 -20.43
C TYR A 140 -11.88 -32.78 -21.49
N GLY A 141 -10.92 -33.35 -22.23
CA GLY A 141 -10.30 -32.69 -23.38
C GLY A 141 -11.34 -32.30 -24.44
N LEU A 142 -11.04 -31.29 -25.25
CA LEU A 142 -11.98 -30.79 -26.26
C LEU A 142 -11.25 -30.23 -27.46
N VAL A 143 -11.68 -30.63 -28.65
CA VAL A 143 -11.35 -29.91 -29.88
C VAL A 143 -12.62 -29.27 -30.41
N GLY A 144 -12.58 -27.99 -30.77
CA GLY A 144 -13.77 -27.30 -31.24
C GLY A 144 -13.48 -26.08 -32.09
N ILE A 145 -14.48 -25.65 -32.86
CA ILE A 145 -14.45 -24.45 -33.68
C ILE A 145 -15.77 -23.73 -33.54
N TYR A 146 -15.74 -22.41 -33.41
CA TYR A 146 -16.95 -21.59 -33.49
C TYR A 146 -16.69 -20.26 -34.17
N ARG A 147 -17.75 -19.69 -34.71
CA ARG A 147 -17.72 -18.38 -35.35
C ARG A 147 -17.83 -17.27 -34.31
N SER A 148 -16.96 -16.27 -34.41
CA SER A 148 -16.96 -15.08 -33.54
C SER A 148 -16.87 -13.83 -34.42
N GLY A 149 -18.03 -13.30 -34.82
CA GLY A 149 -18.10 -12.21 -35.81
C GLY A 149 -17.64 -12.67 -37.20
N ASN A 150 -16.62 -12.00 -37.75
CA ASN A 150 -16.04 -12.32 -39.06
C ASN A 150 -14.91 -13.35 -38.99
N LYS A 151 -14.51 -13.79 -37.79
CA LYS A 151 -13.40 -14.73 -37.58
C LYS A 151 -13.89 -16.07 -37.06
N TRP A 152 -13.04 -17.08 -37.22
CA TRP A 152 -13.23 -18.39 -36.61
C TRP A 152 -12.34 -18.51 -35.37
N VAL A 153 -12.78 -19.25 -34.37
CA VAL A 153 -12.01 -19.53 -33.17
C VAL A 153 -11.87 -21.02 -33.05
N TYR A 154 -10.63 -21.51 -33.12
CA TYR A 154 -10.27 -22.89 -32.84
C TYR A 154 -10.00 -23.04 -31.33
N VAL A 155 -10.44 -24.15 -30.76
CA VAL A 155 -10.27 -24.51 -29.34
C VAL A 155 -9.58 -25.87 -29.30
N SER A 156 -8.49 -25.95 -28.55
CA SER A 156 -7.72 -27.18 -28.32
C SER A 156 -7.47 -27.32 -26.83
N ARG A 157 -8.49 -27.73 -26.09
CA ARG A 157 -8.44 -27.91 -24.64
C ARG A 157 -7.76 -29.24 -24.30
N PRO A 158 -6.66 -29.23 -23.51
CA PRO A 158 -5.96 -30.43 -23.07
C PRO A 158 -6.79 -31.25 -22.07
N ARG A 159 -6.27 -32.44 -21.73
CA ARG A 159 -6.84 -33.30 -20.70
C ARG A 159 -6.81 -32.61 -19.35
N LEU A 160 -7.82 -32.85 -18.51
CA LEU A 160 -7.90 -32.20 -17.22
C LEU A 160 -6.74 -32.61 -16.29
N SER A 161 -6.34 -33.89 -16.31
CA SER A 161 -5.21 -34.42 -15.56
C SER A 161 -3.91 -33.65 -15.84
N GLU A 162 -3.60 -33.36 -17.10
CA GLU A 162 -2.44 -32.56 -17.51
C GLU A 162 -2.48 -31.15 -16.91
N VAL A 163 -3.66 -30.52 -16.91
CA VAL A 163 -3.86 -29.18 -16.32
C VAL A 163 -3.72 -29.21 -14.80
N LEU A 164 -4.25 -30.23 -14.13
CA LEU A 164 -4.15 -30.36 -12.67
C LEU A 164 -2.72 -30.66 -12.21
N GLU A 165 -1.99 -31.46 -12.99
CA GLU A 165 -0.57 -31.72 -12.75
C GLU A 165 0.25 -30.43 -12.89
N GLU A 166 0.02 -29.66 -13.96
CA GLU A 166 0.67 -28.34 -14.14
C GLU A 166 0.35 -27.37 -13.00
N VAL A 167 -0.89 -27.36 -12.51
CA VAL A 167 -1.30 -26.54 -11.36
C VAL A 167 -0.58 -26.98 -10.08
N ARG A 168 -0.51 -28.30 -9.81
CA ARG A 168 0.16 -28.86 -8.64
C ARG A 168 1.66 -28.59 -8.68
N GLU A 169 2.31 -28.75 -9.83
CA GLU A 169 3.74 -28.47 -10.01
C GLU A 169 4.07 -26.99 -9.80
N LYS A 170 3.25 -26.09 -10.36
CA LYS A 170 3.56 -24.66 -10.35
C LYS A 170 3.15 -23.94 -9.08
N LEU A 171 2.04 -24.34 -8.47
CA LEU A 171 1.48 -23.65 -7.30
C LEU A 171 1.62 -24.47 -6.01
N GLY A 172 1.91 -25.77 -6.09
CA GLY A 172 1.97 -26.65 -4.91
C GLY A 172 0.61 -26.87 -4.24
N ILE A 173 -0.49 -26.50 -4.90
CA ILE A 173 -1.86 -26.54 -4.39
C ILE A 173 -2.80 -27.15 -5.43
N GLU A 174 -3.98 -27.57 -4.99
CA GLU A 174 -5.02 -28.10 -5.86
C GLU A 174 -6.24 -27.18 -5.89
N PRO A 175 -6.97 -27.12 -7.01
CA PRO A 175 -8.22 -26.38 -7.06
C PRO A 175 -9.30 -27.07 -6.21
N THR A 176 -9.97 -26.27 -5.39
CA THR A 176 -11.16 -26.67 -4.62
C THR A 176 -12.32 -27.03 -5.56
N ILE A 177 -12.47 -26.29 -6.67
CA ILE A 177 -13.53 -26.50 -7.65
C ILE A 177 -12.96 -26.38 -9.06
N VAL A 178 -13.34 -27.31 -9.93
CA VAL A 178 -13.04 -27.25 -11.37
C VAL A 178 -14.34 -27.24 -12.16
N VAL A 179 -14.43 -26.33 -13.13
CA VAL A 179 -15.61 -26.15 -13.99
C VAL A 179 -15.22 -26.25 -15.46
N ASP A 180 -15.97 -27.07 -16.22
CA ASP A 180 -15.98 -27.02 -17.68
C ASP A 180 -16.74 -25.74 -18.10
N SER A 181 -16.02 -24.74 -18.62
CA SER A 181 -16.62 -23.48 -19.05
C SER A 181 -17.35 -23.58 -20.41
N GLY A 182 -17.43 -24.78 -20.98
CA GLY A 182 -17.90 -25.09 -22.32
C GLY A 182 -16.81 -25.02 -23.39
N ALA A 183 -15.68 -24.36 -23.13
CA ALA A 183 -14.54 -24.26 -24.07
C ALA A 183 -13.16 -24.32 -23.37
N GLY A 184 -13.08 -23.96 -22.09
CA GLY A 184 -11.87 -23.99 -21.28
C GLY A 184 -12.15 -24.59 -19.91
N TYR A 185 -11.27 -24.32 -18.94
CA TYR A 185 -11.48 -24.68 -17.54
C TYR A 185 -11.53 -23.42 -16.68
N HIS A 186 -12.45 -23.37 -15.72
CA HIS A 186 -12.31 -22.46 -14.59
C HIS A 186 -11.82 -23.24 -13.37
N LEU A 187 -10.80 -22.72 -12.71
CA LEU A 187 -10.25 -23.23 -11.47
C LEU A 187 -10.60 -22.26 -10.34
N TYR A 188 -11.03 -22.78 -9.20
CA TYR A 188 -11.31 -21.99 -8.00
C TYR A 188 -10.57 -22.58 -6.80
N PHE A 189 -9.97 -21.69 -6.01
CA PHE A 189 -9.13 -22.02 -4.88
C PHE A 189 -9.70 -21.35 -3.62
N LYS A 190 -10.17 -22.15 -2.67
CA LYS A 190 -10.75 -21.67 -1.41
C LYS A 190 -9.65 -21.36 -0.41
N LEU A 191 -9.74 -20.18 0.21
CA LEU A 191 -8.88 -19.79 1.31
C LEU A 191 -9.47 -20.23 2.65
N LYS A 192 -8.62 -20.55 3.63
CA LYS A 192 -9.06 -20.92 4.99
C LYS A 192 -9.84 -19.82 5.72
N TYR A 193 -9.54 -18.56 5.41
CA TYR A 193 -10.18 -17.38 6.01
C TYR A 193 -10.23 -16.21 5.01
N GLU A 194 -11.13 -15.26 5.27
CA GLU A 194 -11.27 -14.05 4.46
C GLU A 194 -10.05 -13.13 4.59
N ILE A 195 -9.65 -12.52 3.47
CA ILE A 195 -8.57 -11.54 3.42
C ILE A 195 -9.00 -10.26 2.70
N GLU A 196 -8.37 -9.14 3.03
CA GLU A 196 -8.65 -7.84 2.42
C GLU A 196 -8.41 -7.84 0.90
N ALA A 197 -9.22 -7.09 0.16
CA ALA A 197 -9.16 -6.99 -1.30
C ALA A 197 -7.77 -6.62 -1.83
N SER A 198 -7.00 -5.79 -1.13
CA SER A 198 -5.64 -5.41 -1.54
C SER A 198 -4.68 -6.60 -1.54
N ARG A 199 -4.77 -7.47 -0.52
CA ARG A 199 -4.00 -8.71 -0.37
C ARG A 199 -4.48 -9.77 -1.34
N LEU A 200 -5.80 -9.97 -1.43
CA LEU A 200 -6.44 -10.91 -2.36
C LEU A 200 -6.05 -10.63 -3.81
N ARG A 201 -6.05 -9.34 -4.22
CA ARG A 201 -5.63 -8.94 -5.56
C ARG A 201 -4.19 -9.32 -5.86
N ARG A 202 -3.26 -9.14 -4.92
CA ARG A 202 -1.86 -9.52 -5.11
C ARG A 202 -1.69 -11.03 -5.27
N LEU A 203 -2.47 -11.82 -4.55
CA LEU A 203 -2.48 -13.28 -4.66
C LEU A 203 -3.08 -13.72 -5.99
N GLU A 204 -4.22 -13.15 -6.37
CA GLU A 204 -4.90 -13.41 -7.65
C GLU A 204 -3.99 -13.06 -8.84
N GLU A 205 -3.34 -11.89 -8.82
CA GLU A 205 -2.39 -11.48 -9.86
C GLU A 205 -1.27 -12.50 -10.05
N LYS A 206 -0.72 -13.05 -8.94
CA LYS A 206 0.32 -14.08 -8.99
C LYS A 206 -0.19 -15.41 -9.54
N ILE A 207 -1.33 -15.90 -9.09
CA ILE A 207 -1.89 -17.17 -9.57
C ILE A 207 -2.20 -17.07 -11.07
N VAL A 208 -2.85 -15.98 -11.50
CA VAL A 208 -3.17 -15.74 -12.92
C VAL A 208 -1.90 -15.72 -13.78
N ASP A 209 -0.83 -15.07 -13.31
CA ASP A 209 0.44 -15.01 -14.03
C ASP A 209 1.14 -16.38 -14.11
N ILE A 210 1.15 -17.14 -13.02
CA ILE A 210 1.80 -18.46 -12.96
C ILE A 210 1.06 -19.48 -13.84
N LEU A 211 -0.27 -19.48 -13.79
CA LEU A 211 -1.12 -20.37 -14.58
C LEU A 211 -1.28 -19.92 -16.04
N LYS A 212 -0.79 -18.73 -16.40
CA LYS A 212 -1.02 -18.09 -17.71
C LYS A 212 -2.52 -18.03 -18.06
N ALA A 213 -3.35 -17.80 -17.05
CA ALA A 213 -4.80 -17.63 -17.22
C ALA A 213 -5.12 -16.29 -17.90
N ASP A 214 -6.38 -16.09 -18.32
CA ASP A 214 -6.81 -14.81 -18.91
C ASP A 214 -6.43 -13.64 -17.98
N PRO A 215 -5.62 -12.65 -18.43
CA PRO A 215 -5.20 -11.50 -17.62
C PRO A 215 -6.37 -10.70 -17.03
N GLN A 216 -7.56 -10.76 -17.62
CA GLN A 216 -8.75 -10.12 -17.07
C GLN A 216 -9.23 -10.76 -15.75
N SER A 217 -8.75 -11.98 -15.43
CA SER A 217 -9.04 -12.65 -14.16
C SER A 217 -8.47 -11.90 -12.95
N LYS A 218 -7.47 -11.03 -13.16
CA LYS A 218 -6.86 -10.16 -12.12
C LYS A 218 -7.83 -9.11 -11.54
N ASP A 219 -8.95 -8.85 -12.21
CA ASP A 219 -9.98 -7.94 -11.71
C ASP A 219 -10.84 -8.62 -10.64
N LEU A 220 -10.84 -8.13 -9.40
CA LEU A 220 -11.64 -8.71 -8.32
C LEU A 220 -13.16 -8.66 -8.56
N ALA A 221 -13.62 -7.83 -9.52
CA ALA A 221 -15.01 -7.84 -9.99
C ALA A 221 -15.24 -8.71 -11.23
N ARG A 222 -14.31 -9.62 -11.54
CA ARG A 222 -14.44 -10.59 -12.63
C ARG A 222 -15.74 -11.39 -12.49
N VAL A 223 -16.33 -11.66 -13.64
CA VAL A 223 -17.45 -12.60 -13.75
C VAL A 223 -17.03 -13.75 -14.64
N LEU A 224 -17.37 -14.96 -14.23
CA LEU A 224 -17.11 -16.19 -14.97
C LEU A 224 -18.41 -16.91 -15.29
N ARG A 225 -18.39 -17.84 -16.25
CA ARG A 225 -19.62 -18.53 -16.67
C ARG A 225 -20.19 -19.35 -15.51
N LEU A 226 -21.49 -19.23 -15.29
CA LEU A 226 -22.21 -19.89 -14.21
C LEU A 226 -22.50 -21.36 -14.55
N PRO A 227 -22.06 -22.35 -13.74
CA PRO A 227 -22.46 -23.75 -13.93
C PRO A 227 -23.97 -23.96 -13.96
N GLY A 228 -24.45 -24.86 -14.81
CA GLY A 228 -25.86 -25.09 -15.12
C GLY A 228 -26.40 -24.24 -16.28
N SER A 229 -25.62 -23.27 -16.77
CA SER A 229 -25.96 -22.49 -17.97
C SER A 229 -25.43 -23.13 -19.27
N ILE A 230 -25.75 -22.54 -20.43
CA ILE A 230 -25.23 -22.96 -21.73
C ILE A 230 -24.24 -21.90 -22.22
N ASN A 231 -23.05 -22.32 -22.65
CA ASN A 231 -22.13 -21.49 -23.39
C ASN A 231 -22.57 -21.46 -24.87
N PRO A 232 -23.13 -20.35 -25.39
CA PRO A 232 -23.73 -20.31 -26.72
C PRO A 232 -22.72 -20.42 -27.87
N ARG A 233 -21.41 -20.27 -27.61
CA ARG A 233 -20.36 -20.37 -28.65
C ARG A 233 -20.26 -21.76 -29.25
N LEU A 234 -20.08 -22.77 -28.40
CA LEU A 234 -20.06 -24.18 -28.79
C LEU A 234 -21.39 -24.89 -28.48
N ASN A 235 -22.36 -24.15 -27.94
CA ASN A 235 -23.63 -24.67 -27.44
C ASN A 235 -23.47 -25.83 -26.45
N ARG A 236 -22.44 -25.74 -25.60
CA ARG A 236 -22.11 -26.73 -24.55
C ARG A 236 -22.59 -26.26 -23.19
N GLU A 237 -22.96 -27.22 -22.36
CA GLU A 237 -23.30 -26.95 -20.97
C GLU A 237 -22.05 -26.58 -20.16
N VAL A 238 -22.20 -25.56 -19.30
CA VAL A 238 -21.20 -25.23 -18.28
C VAL A 238 -21.47 -26.13 -17.08
N LYS A 239 -20.54 -27.02 -16.73
CA LYS A 239 -20.74 -28.02 -15.66
C LYS A 239 -19.57 -28.03 -14.69
N VAL A 240 -19.87 -28.24 -13.41
CA VAL A 240 -18.83 -28.55 -12.41
C VAL A 240 -18.30 -29.95 -12.71
N ILE A 241 -16.98 -30.10 -12.77
CA ILE A 241 -16.30 -31.37 -13.02
C ILE A 241 -16.03 -32.07 -11.69
N GLN A 242 -15.44 -31.34 -10.73
CA GLN A 242 -15.10 -31.88 -9.41
C GLN A 242 -15.19 -30.81 -8.33
N PHE A 243 -15.50 -31.29 -7.12
CA PHE A 243 -15.35 -30.58 -5.85
C PHE A 243 -14.31 -31.33 -5.03
N THR A 244 -13.36 -30.62 -4.43
CA THR A 244 -12.39 -31.17 -3.49
C THR A 244 -12.50 -30.41 -2.17
N ASP A 245 -12.04 -31.02 -1.07
CA ASP A 245 -12.01 -30.37 0.25
C ASP A 245 -10.72 -29.55 0.45
N SER A 246 -10.02 -29.21 -0.64
CA SER A 246 -8.77 -28.46 -0.58
C SER A 246 -9.04 -27.03 -0.12
N GLU A 247 -8.43 -26.65 1.01
CA GLU A 247 -8.40 -25.28 1.52
C GLU A 247 -6.97 -24.81 1.66
N ILE A 248 -6.74 -23.58 1.23
CA ILE A 248 -5.41 -23.02 1.13
C ILE A 248 -5.24 -21.96 2.21
N ASP A 249 -4.20 -22.08 3.01
CA ASP A 249 -3.86 -21.00 3.94
C ASP A 249 -3.26 -19.82 3.14
N PRO A 250 -3.84 -18.61 3.20
CA PRO A 250 -3.31 -17.45 2.49
C PRO A 250 -1.85 -17.14 2.83
N GLU A 251 -1.42 -17.36 4.08
CA GLU A 251 -0.05 -17.13 4.50
C GLU A 251 0.89 -18.20 3.98
N GLU A 252 0.47 -19.46 4.00
CA GLU A 252 1.24 -20.56 3.41
C GLU A 252 1.32 -20.43 1.90
N LEU A 253 0.24 -20.01 1.23
CA LEU A 253 0.24 -19.70 -0.19
C LEU A 253 1.13 -18.51 -0.51
N GLU A 254 1.08 -17.42 0.26
CA GLU A 254 2.01 -16.31 0.07
C GLU A 254 3.44 -16.75 0.28
N LYS A 255 3.71 -17.56 1.32
CA LYS A 255 5.02 -18.15 1.58
C LYS A 255 5.43 -19.09 0.47
N ASN A 256 4.53 -19.91 -0.07
CA ASN A 256 4.74 -20.86 -1.17
C ASN A 256 4.93 -20.14 -2.50
N LEU A 257 4.29 -18.99 -2.71
CA LEU A 257 4.48 -18.08 -3.86
C LEU A 257 5.74 -17.23 -3.69
N LEU A 258 6.17 -16.96 -2.46
CA LEU A 258 7.45 -16.35 -2.11
C LEU A 258 8.57 -17.39 -2.15
N THR A 259 8.30 -18.66 -1.88
CA THR A 259 9.25 -19.76 -1.98
C THR A 259 9.27 -20.38 -3.36
N THR A 260 8.25 -20.29 -4.22
CA THR A 260 8.41 -20.48 -5.68
C THR A 260 9.13 -19.29 -6.31
N LYS A 261 9.10 -18.11 -5.67
CA LYS A 261 10.11 -17.06 -5.88
C LYS A 261 11.48 -17.39 -5.23
N LYS A 262 11.56 -18.25 -4.20
CA LYS A 262 12.84 -18.81 -3.67
C LYS A 262 13.30 -20.09 -4.37
N THR A 263 12.46 -20.75 -5.19
CA THR A 263 12.84 -21.76 -6.19
C THR A 263 13.28 -21.09 -7.50
N THR A 264 13.55 -19.78 -7.47
CA THR A 264 14.49 -19.12 -8.37
C THR A 264 15.41 -18.11 -7.66
N VAL A 265 15.56 -18.19 -6.32
CA VAL A 265 16.63 -17.52 -5.57
C VAL A 265 17.00 -18.36 -4.33
N GLU A 266 17.64 -19.51 -4.56
CA GLU A 266 18.56 -20.09 -3.58
C GLU A 266 19.91 -19.38 -3.71
N TYR A 267 20.33 -18.67 -2.66
CA TYR A 267 21.73 -18.59 -2.28
C TYR A 267 21.86 -19.67 -1.20
N VAL A 268 22.23 -20.92 -1.51
CA VAL A 268 23.52 -21.37 -2.05
C VAL A 268 23.30 -22.60 -2.94
N GLY A 269 23.75 -22.56 -4.21
CA GLY A 269 23.94 -23.77 -5.02
C GLY A 269 23.64 -23.66 -6.53
N VAL A 270 24.42 -22.86 -7.27
CA VAL A 270 24.47 -22.81 -8.76
C VAL A 270 23.16 -22.36 -9.45
N SER A 271 23.13 -21.08 -9.89
CA SER A 271 22.07 -20.57 -10.77
C SER A 271 21.97 -21.38 -12.06
N ARG A 272 20.83 -22.01 -12.33
CA ARG A 272 20.59 -22.61 -13.66
C ARG A 272 20.35 -21.50 -14.67
N LEU A 273 21.22 -21.43 -15.68
CA LEU A 273 21.15 -20.48 -16.78
C LEU A 273 19.99 -20.87 -17.73
N ARG A 274 19.37 -19.88 -18.38
CA ARG A 274 18.25 -20.10 -19.32
C ARG A 274 18.76 -20.67 -20.64
N GLU A 275 18.29 -21.84 -21.04
CA GLU A 275 18.51 -22.35 -22.39
C GLU A 275 17.55 -21.68 -23.40
N LEU A 276 18.05 -21.38 -24.59
CA LEU A 276 17.25 -20.82 -25.68
C LEU A 276 16.64 -21.96 -26.50
N GLY A 277 15.38 -21.79 -26.90
CA GLY A 277 14.74 -22.70 -27.86
C GLY A 277 15.37 -22.58 -29.26
N GLU A 278 15.21 -23.61 -30.10
CA GLU A 278 15.76 -23.62 -31.47
C GLU A 278 15.27 -22.44 -32.31
N GLU A 279 14.00 -22.07 -32.18
CA GLU A 279 13.43 -20.90 -32.88
C GLU A 279 14.11 -19.59 -32.46
N GLU A 280 14.42 -19.42 -31.17
CA GLU A 280 15.09 -18.23 -30.65
C GLU A 280 16.54 -18.16 -31.15
N ILE A 281 17.25 -19.29 -31.13
CA ILE A 281 18.60 -19.42 -31.67
C ILE A 281 18.62 -19.01 -33.15
N LEU A 282 17.70 -19.55 -33.96
CA LEU A 282 17.61 -19.22 -35.39
C LEU A 282 17.32 -17.74 -35.62
N LYS A 283 16.41 -17.13 -34.86
CA LYS A 283 16.11 -15.69 -34.96
C LYS A 283 17.33 -14.83 -34.64
N ILE A 284 18.12 -15.20 -33.62
CA ILE A 284 19.37 -14.49 -33.29
C ILE A 284 20.38 -14.63 -34.43
N VAL A 285 20.57 -15.85 -34.95
CA VAL A 285 21.49 -16.11 -36.07
C VAL A 285 21.09 -15.29 -37.30
N GLU A 286 19.81 -15.26 -37.67
CA GLU A 286 19.31 -14.48 -38.81
C GLU A 286 19.50 -12.98 -38.63
N ALA A 287 19.26 -12.45 -37.42
CA ALA A 287 19.44 -11.04 -37.12
C ALA A 287 20.91 -10.60 -37.21
N VAL A 288 21.84 -11.47 -36.84
CA VAL A 288 23.28 -11.16 -36.76
C VAL A 288 24.04 -11.50 -38.06
N ALA A 289 23.59 -12.50 -38.82
CA ALA A 289 24.32 -13.06 -39.97
C ALA A 289 24.77 -12.01 -41.00
N LYS A 290 23.95 -10.99 -41.28
CA LYS A 290 24.29 -9.94 -42.26
C LYS A 290 25.52 -9.12 -41.86
N ALA A 291 25.76 -8.95 -40.56
CA ALA A 291 26.87 -8.20 -40.00
C ALA A 291 28.09 -9.08 -39.68
N TYR A 292 27.93 -10.40 -39.64
CA TYR A 292 28.99 -11.35 -39.31
C TYR A 292 29.96 -11.55 -40.50
N ARG A 293 30.93 -10.63 -40.67
CA ARG A 293 31.90 -10.58 -41.78
C ARG A 293 33.35 -10.46 -41.30
N PRO A 294 34.36 -10.83 -42.11
CA PRO A 294 35.77 -10.70 -41.74
C PRO A 294 36.11 -9.32 -41.15
N GLY A 295 36.92 -9.28 -40.10
CA GLY A 295 37.24 -8.07 -39.33
C GLY A 295 36.31 -7.75 -38.16
N TRP A 296 35.06 -8.25 -38.16
CA TRP A 296 34.06 -7.97 -37.11
C TRP A 296 33.67 -9.19 -36.27
N ARG A 297 33.87 -10.40 -36.82
CA ARG A 297 33.41 -11.68 -36.24
C ARG A 297 33.75 -11.86 -34.76
N GLN A 298 35.02 -11.67 -34.39
CA GLN A 298 35.46 -11.87 -32.99
C GLN A 298 34.78 -10.89 -32.02
N SER A 299 34.68 -9.60 -32.39
CA SER A 299 34.02 -8.60 -31.56
C SER A 299 32.52 -8.87 -31.43
N ILE A 300 31.86 -9.33 -32.51
CA ILE A 300 30.44 -9.73 -32.46
C ILE A 300 30.24 -10.88 -31.47
N CYS A 301 31.05 -11.94 -31.55
CA CYS A 301 30.98 -13.06 -30.60
C CYS A 301 31.17 -12.61 -29.15
N LEU A 302 32.12 -11.71 -28.90
CA LEU A 302 32.41 -11.18 -27.58
C LEU A 302 31.24 -10.37 -26.99
N PHE A 303 30.75 -9.36 -27.71
CA PHE A 303 29.65 -8.54 -27.19
C PHE A 303 28.33 -9.34 -27.13
N LEU A 304 28.06 -10.24 -28.08
CA LEU A 304 26.89 -11.11 -28.02
C LEU A 304 26.96 -12.03 -26.80
N SER A 305 28.11 -12.63 -26.52
CA SER A 305 28.34 -13.47 -25.34
C SER A 305 28.20 -12.68 -24.04
N GLY A 306 28.70 -11.44 -23.99
CA GLY A 306 28.51 -10.55 -22.84
C GLY A 306 27.06 -10.16 -22.59
N TRP A 307 26.27 -9.93 -23.65
CA TRP A 307 24.84 -9.67 -23.52
C TRP A 307 24.09 -10.93 -23.07
N CYS A 308 24.37 -12.10 -23.66
CA CYS A 308 23.79 -13.38 -23.23
C CYS A 308 24.12 -13.71 -21.77
N ALA A 309 25.34 -13.41 -21.30
CA ALA A 309 25.72 -13.57 -19.90
C ALA A 309 24.89 -12.65 -18.98
N LYS A 310 24.72 -11.36 -19.34
CA LYS A 310 23.82 -10.45 -18.60
C LYS A 310 22.37 -10.96 -18.59
N ALA A 311 21.93 -11.54 -19.70
CA ALA A 311 20.61 -12.16 -19.84
C ALA A 311 20.49 -13.52 -19.14
N LYS A 312 21.56 -13.99 -18.48
CA LYS A 312 21.67 -15.31 -17.83
C LYS A 312 21.31 -16.47 -18.77
N ILE A 313 21.62 -16.36 -20.06
CA ILE A 313 21.46 -17.43 -21.03
C ILE A 313 22.53 -18.50 -20.80
N ASP A 314 22.23 -19.76 -21.10
CA ASP A 314 23.18 -20.86 -20.98
C ASP A 314 24.26 -20.81 -22.07
N PRO A 315 25.55 -20.98 -21.75
CA PRO A 315 26.63 -20.89 -22.73
C PRO A 315 26.54 -21.96 -23.83
N VAL A 316 25.86 -23.10 -23.60
CA VAL A 316 25.59 -24.10 -24.66
C VAL A 316 24.73 -23.48 -25.76
N SER A 317 23.71 -22.69 -25.39
CA SER A 317 22.86 -21.99 -26.35
C SER A 317 23.65 -20.94 -27.13
N VAL A 318 24.54 -20.22 -26.45
CA VAL A 318 25.42 -19.23 -27.09
C VAL A 318 26.40 -19.90 -28.06
N ALA A 319 26.96 -21.05 -27.69
CA ALA A 319 27.83 -21.83 -28.57
C ALA A 319 27.11 -22.30 -29.84
N LYS A 320 25.86 -22.76 -29.71
CA LYS A 320 25.03 -23.15 -30.87
C LYS A 320 24.80 -21.97 -31.82
N ILE A 321 24.51 -20.78 -31.28
CA ILE A 321 24.37 -19.54 -32.08
C ILE A 321 25.68 -19.23 -32.83
N ILE A 322 26.82 -19.24 -32.14
CA ILE A 322 28.13 -18.95 -32.74
C ILE A 322 28.48 -19.98 -33.82
N LYS A 323 28.24 -21.27 -33.57
CA LYS A 323 28.49 -22.34 -34.54
C LYS A 323 27.61 -22.19 -35.79
N LEU A 324 26.32 -21.90 -35.63
CA LEU A 324 25.42 -21.67 -36.76
C LEU A 324 25.81 -20.43 -37.57
N LEU A 325 26.24 -19.35 -36.92
CA LEU A 325 26.79 -18.17 -37.60
C LEU A 325 28.07 -18.51 -38.37
N TYR A 326 28.96 -19.30 -37.76
CA TYR A 326 30.21 -19.76 -38.34
C TYR A 326 29.97 -20.56 -39.63
N GLU A 327 29.10 -21.56 -39.58
CA GLU A 327 28.77 -22.44 -40.71
C GLU A 327 28.03 -21.68 -41.81
N LYS A 328 27.01 -20.89 -41.45
CA LYS A 328 26.16 -20.16 -42.40
C LYS A 328 26.91 -19.09 -43.19
N THR A 329 27.98 -18.52 -42.63
CA THR A 329 28.75 -17.42 -43.26
C THR A 329 30.11 -17.86 -43.82
N GLY A 330 30.44 -19.15 -43.72
CA GLY A 330 31.72 -19.68 -44.20
C GLY A 330 32.92 -19.04 -43.49
N ASP A 331 32.87 -18.90 -42.16
CA ASP A 331 34.01 -18.42 -41.38
C ASP A 331 35.15 -19.44 -41.45
N THR A 332 36.36 -18.97 -41.73
CA THR A 332 37.55 -19.80 -41.99
C THR A 332 38.52 -19.84 -40.81
N ASP A 333 38.36 -18.93 -39.84
CA ASP A 333 39.19 -18.91 -38.63
C ASP A 333 38.82 -20.08 -37.73
N PRO A 334 39.67 -20.55 -36.80
CA PRO A 334 39.31 -21.68 -35.94
C PRO A 334 38.06 -21.40 -35.09
N LEU A 335 37.02 -22.26 -35.18
CA LEU A 335 35.78 -22.14 -34.38
C LEU A 335 36.06 -22.02 -32.87
N LYS A 336 37.08 -22.70 -32.35
CA LYS A 336 37.54 -22.59 -30.95
C LYS A 336 37.84 -21.15 -30.54
N MET A 337 38.42 -20.35 -31.44
CA MET A 337 38.73 -18.94 -31.19
C MET A 337 37.46 -18.10 -31.02
N ARG A 338 36.37 -18.45 -31.71
CA ARG A 338 35.06 -17.77 -31.54
C ARG A 338 34.42 -18.16 -30.21
N LEU A 339 34.44 -19.45 -29.88
CA LEU A 339 33.83 -19.99 -28.66
C LEU A 339 34.52 -19.53 -27.37
N SER A 340 35.82 -19.19 -27.41
CA SER A 340 36.54 -18.69 -26.23
C SER A 340 35.95 -17.38 -25.66
N THR A 341 35.23 -16.60 -26.46
CA THR A 341 34.56 -15.37 -26.02
C THR A 341 33.44 -15.63 -25.00
N ILE A 342 32.82 -16.81 -25.04
CA ILE A 342 31.81 -17.25 -24.07
C ILE A 342 32.47 -17.42 -22.70
N VAL A 343 33.56 -18.20 -22.64
CA VAL A 343 34.30 -18.45 -21.39
C VAL A 343 34.70 -17.15 -20.72
N TYR A 344 35.25 -16.19 -21.48
CA TYR A 344 35.61 -14.86 -20.97
C TYR A 344 34.42 -14.12 -20.36
N SER A 345 33.32 -14.02 -21.12
CA SER A 345 32.16 -13.21 -20.76
C SER A 345 31.47 -13.73 -19.50
N TYR A 346 31.33 -15.04 -19.38
CA TYR A 346 30.67 -15.68 -18.24
C TYR A 346 31.56 -15.69 -16.98
N LYS A 347 32.89 -15.84 -17.12
CA LYS A 347 33.80 -15.63 -16.00
C LYS A 347 33.71 -14.21 -15.46
N LYS A 348 33.74 -13.22 -16.36
CA LYS A 348 33.60 -11.79 -15.99
C LYS A 348 32.25 -11.47 -15.32
N ALA A 349 31.18 -12.15 -15.74
CA ALA A 349 29.86 -12.03 -15.13
C ALA A 349 29.69 -12.85 -13.85
N ASN A 350 30.72 -13.59 -13.40
CA ASN A 350 30.68 -14.50 -12.27
C ASN A 350 29.62 -15.63 -12.40
N LEU A 351 29.47 -16.16 -13.62
CA LEU A 351 28.50 -17.21 -13.98
C LEU A 351 29.16 -18.52 -14.44
N TRP A 352 30.49 -18.62 -14.38
CA TRP A 352 31.24 -19.78 -14.88
C TRP A 352 31.53 -20.79 -13.75
N SER A 353 30.51 -21.53 -13.31
CA SER A 353 30.63 -22.61 -12.34
C SER A 353 31.21 -23.89 -12.97
N GLU A 354 31.60 -24.86 -12.14
CA GLU A 354 32.08 -26.17 -12.65
C GLU A 354 30.98 -26.93 -13.41
N ASP A 355 29.70 -26.89 -12.99
CA ASP A 355 28.58 -27.47 -13.76
C ASP A 355 28.46 -26.86 -15.17
N VAL A 356 28.53 -25.53 -15.24
CA VAL A 356 28.43 -24.80 -16.51
C VAL A 356 29.61 -25.16 -17.43
N LYS A 357 30.80 -25.27 -16.85
CA LYS A 357 32.01 -25.70 -17.55
C LYS A 357 31.88 -27.14 -18.06
N GLU A 358 31.40 -28.08 -17.26
CA GLU A 358 31.22 -29.49 -17.65
C GLU A 358 30.23 -29.63 -18.80
N ARG A 359 29.07 -28.96 -18.72
CA ARG A 359 28.06 -28.97 -19.81
C ARG A 359 28.61 -28.36 -21.10
N PHE A 360 29.40 -27.29 -20.98
CA PHE A 360 30.05 -26.66 -22.13
C PHE A 360 31.14 -27.55 -22.74
N GLU A 361 31.99 -28.17 -21.92
CA GLU A 361 33.03 -29.10 -22.38
C GLU A 361 32.41 -30.34 -23.05
N THR A 362 31.34 -30.90 -22.50
CA THR A 362 30.60 -32.02 -23.09
C THR A 362 30.09 -31.68 -24.50
N LEU A 363 29.55 -30.47 -24.70
CA LEU A 363 29.14 -30.00 -26.03
C LEU A 363 30.31 -29.91 -27.01
N LEU A 364 31.46 -29.42 -26.55
CA LEU A 364 32.66 -29.30 -27.38
C LEU A 364 33.21 -30.68 -27.80
N ASP A 365 33.17 -31.66 -26.89
CA ASP A 365 33.57 -33.03 -27.16
C ASP A 365 32.61 -33.69 -28.17
N MET A 366 31.29 -33.49 -28.03
CA MET A 366 30.31 -33.92 -29.03
C MET A 366 30.56 -33.32 -30.42
N TRP A 367 31.16 -32.13 -30.50
CA TRP A 367 31.55 -31.49 -31.76
C TRP A 367 32.95 -31.88 -32.24
N GLY A 368 33.65 -32.80 -31.55
CA GLY A 368 35.01 -33.22 -31.88
C GLY A 368 36.06 -32.13 -31.72
N LEU A 369 35.75 -31.08 -30.96
CA LEU A 369 36.67 -29.95 -30.76
C LEU A 369 37.59 -30.19 -29.56
N GLY A 370 37.24 -31.03 -28.59
CA GLY A 370 38.02 -31.19 -27.35
C GLY A 370 38.02 -29.91 -26.51
N ARG A 371 38.88 -29.84 -25.47
CA ARG A 371 38.98 -28.66 -24.60
C ARG A 371 39.33 -27.41 -25.42
N VAL A 372 38.52 -26.36 -25.25
CA VAL A 372 38.86 -24.99 -25.67
C VAL A 372 39.78 -24.42 -24.60
N SER A 373 41.08 -24.71 -24.71
CA SER A 373 42.10 -24.02 -23.93
C SER A 373 42.32 -22.62 -24.49
N GLY A 374 42.30 -21.61 -23.62
CA GLY A 374 42.61 -20.24 -24.00
C GLY A 374 41.96 -19.20 -23.11
N LEU A 375 42.66 -18.82 -22.03
CA LEU A 375 42.75 -17.45 -21.54
C LEU A 375 43.83 -17.25 -20.45
N GLU A 376 44.91 -18.04 -20.48
CA GLU A 376 46.18 -17.67 -19.83
C GLU A 376 47.06 -16.82 -20.77
N SER A 377 46.72 -16.75 -22.06
CA SER A 377 47.33 -15.85 -23.03
C SER A 377 46.26 -15.01 -23.75
N ALA A 378 46.02 -13.83 -23.18
CA ALA A 378 45.49 -12.62 -23.82
C ALA A 378 44.50 -12.78 -25.00
N ILE A 379 43.19 -12.70 -24.72
CA ILE A 379 42.38 -11.79 -25.56
C ILE A 379 42.88 -10.40 -25.17
N SER A 380 43.73 -9.79 -26.00
CA SER A 380 44.26 -8.46 -25.68
C SER A 380 43.10 -7.48 -25.54
N GLU A 381 43.17 -6.62 -24.52
CA GLU A 381 42.24 -5.49 -24.37
C GLU A 381 42.18 -4.63 -25.65
N GLU A 382 43.16 -4.75 -26.56
CA GLU A 382 43.19 -4.15 -27.90
C GLU A 382 42.02 -4.55 -28.80
N VAL A 383 41.46 -5.77 -28.68
CA VAL A 383 40.32 -6.23 -29.53
C VAL A 383 39.02 -5.47 -29.22
N VAL A 384 38.93 -4.89 -28.01
CA VAL A 384 37.78 -4.12 -27.50
C VAL A 384 38.08 -2.62 -27.47
N LYS A 385 39.35 -2.22 -27.56
CA LYS A 385 39.80 -0.83 -27.46
C LYS A 385 39.18 0.01 -28.59
N GLY A 386 38.32 0.95 -28.21
CA GLY A 386 37.62 1.84 -29.13
C GLY A 386 36.21 1.42 -29.55
N LYS A 387 35.70 0.24 -29.14
CA LYS A 387 34.31 -0.17 -29.41
C LYS A 387 33.44 -0.12 -28.16
N SER A 388 32.22 0.41 -28.31
CA SER A 388 31.30 0.74 -27.22
C SER A 388 30.12 -0.24 -27.06
N GLY A 389 29.91 -1.16 -28.01
CA GLY A 389 28.85 -2.18 -27.99
C GLY A 389 28.61 -2.86 -29.36
N LEU A 390 27.57 -3.69 -29.48
CA LEU A 390 27.20 -4.36 -30.75
C LEU A 390 26.66 -3.37 -31.78
N GLN A 391 25.94 -2.33 -31.34
CA GLN A 391 25.32 -1.36 -32.23
C GLN A 391 26.36 -0.65 -33.09
N GLU A 392 27.50 -0.30 -32.50
CA GLU A 392 28.63 0.31 -33.21
C GLU A 392 29.11 -0.55 -34.38
N ILE A 393 29.23 -1.86 -34.15
CA ILE A 393 29.69 -2.80 -35.16
C ILE A 393 28.63 -2.92 -36.27
N PHE A 394 27.36 -3.07 -35.89
CA PHE A 394 26.27 -3.19 -36.85
C PHE A 394 26.11 -1.92 -37.69
N GLU A 395 26.24 -0.73 -37.10
CA GLU A 395 26.17 0.54 -37.83
C GLU A 395 27.21 0.61 -38.95
N GLN A 396 28.44 0.16 -38.69
CA GLN A 396 29.52 0.19 -39.68
C GLN A 396 29.33 -0.82 -40.83
N VAL A 397 28.61 -1.92 -40.59
CA VAL A 397 28.47 -3.01 -41.58
C VAL A 397 27.15 -2.98 -42.34
N ILE A 398 26.04 -2.67 -41.64
CA ILE A 398 24.67 -2.75 -42.18
C ILE A 398 23.91 -1.41 -42.08
N GLY A 399 24.56 -0.34 -41.60
CA GLY A 399 23.95 0.99 -41.47
C GLY A 399 23.09 1.16 -40.21
N GLU A 400 22.85 2.41 -39.83
CA GLU A 400 22.20 2.78 -38.55
C GLU A 400 20.77 2.24 -38.41
N GLU A 401 19.92 2.41 -39.43
CA GLU A 401 18.50 2.01 -39.33
C GLU A 401 18.34 0.49 -39.14
N GLN A 402 19.21 -0.29 -39.78
CA GLN A 402 19.18 -1.76 -39.68
C GLN A 402 19.88 -2.24 -38.42
N ALA A 403 20.96 -1.57 -38.00
CA ALA A 403 21.62 -1.84 -36.72
C ALA A 403 20.65 -1.67 -35.53
N LEU A 404 19.89 -0.57 -35.51
CA LEU A 404 18.91 -0.32 -34.45
C LEU A 404 17.81 -1.40 -34.41
N GLU A 405 17.32 -1.84 -35.57
CA GLU A 405 16.34 -2.94 -35.63
C GLU A 405 16.94 -4.26 -35.15
N THR A 406 18.20 -4.56 -35.50
CA THR A 406 18.91 -5.75 -35.00
C THR A 406 19.05 -5.71 -33.49
N ILE A 407 19.48 -4.57 -32.90
CA ILE A 407 19.57 -4.42 -31.44
C ILE A 407 18.20 -4.58 -30.78
N ARG A 408 17.15 -3.94 -31.31
CA ARG A 408 15.78 -4.08 -30.80
C ARG A 408 15.30 -5.54 -30.84
N ASN A 409 15.59 -6.27 -31.92
CA ASN A 409 15.23 -7.68 -32.07
C ASN A 409 15.98 -8.56 -31.05
N LEU A 410 17.29 -8.38 -30.90
CA LEU A 410 18.08 -9.09 -29.91
C LEU A 410 17.58 -8.82 -28.49
N GLU A 411 17.31 -7.56 -28.16
CA GLU A 411 16.72 -7.17 -26.87
C GLU A 411 15.37 -7.84 -26.62
N THR A 412 14.54 -7.96 -27.66
CA THR A 412 13.23 -8.63 -27.56
C THR A 412 13.37 -10.12 -27.25
N ILE A 413 14.33 -10.80 -27.89
CA ILE A 413 14.56 -12.24 -27.69
C ILE A 413 15.22 -12.52 -26.33
N LEU A 414 16.22 -11.72 -25.97
CA LEU A 414 16.97 -11.89 -24.72
C LEU A 414 16.21 -11.38 -23.50
N GLY A 415 15.20 -10.52 -23.68
CA GLY A 415 14.36 -9.96 -22.60
C GLY A 415 15.05 -8.91 -21.73
N VAL A 416 16.31 -8.59 -22.00
CA VAL A 416 17.10 -7.57 -21.27
C VAL A 416 17.81 -6.65 -22.24
N ALA A 417 17.97 -5.38 -21.84
CA ALA A 417 18.70 -4.41 -22.63
C ALA A 417 20.20 -4.68 -22.60
N SER A 418 20.88 -4.32 -23.68
CA SER A 418 22.33 -4.47 -23.80
C SER A 418 23.07 -3.89 -22.59
N PRO A 419 24.07 -4.60 -22.03
CA PRO A 419 24.95 -4.04 -21.00
C PRO A 419 25.81 -2.88 -21.48
N PHE A 420 25.99 -2.76 -22.80
CA PHE A 420 26.94 -1.84 -23.41
C PHE A 420 26.28 -0.51 -23.78
N ARG A 421 27.00 0.43 -24.41
CA ARG A 421 26.43 1.73 -24.83
C ARG A 421 25.48 1.64 -26.04
N ASP A 422 24.82 0.50 -26.24
CA ASP A 422 23.79 0.33 -27.26
C ASP A 422 22.48 1.02 -26.83
N SER A 423 21.64 1.32 -27.81
CA SER A 423 20.40 2.09 -27.64
C SER A 423 19.37 1.34 -26.82
N ILE A 424 18.50 2.10 -26.17
CA ILE A 424 17.34 1.59 -25.43
C ILE A 424 16.09 1.97 -26.18
N PHE A 425 15.19 1.00 -26.34
CA PHE A 425 13.97 1.14 -27.10
C PHE A 425 12.78 1.05 -26.15
N GLU A 426 11.73 1.82 -26.37
CA GLU A 426 10.42 1.55 -25.80
C GLU A 426 9.32 1.88 -26.76
N ILE A 427 8.25 1.08 -26.79
CA ILE A 427 7.13 1.31 -27.69
C ILE A 427 6.22 2.40 -27.11
N LEU A 428 5.88 3.39 -27.93
CA LEU A 428 4.97 4.49 -27.58
C LEU A 428 3.57 4.26 -28.13
N ASP A 429 3.47 3.65 -29.32
CA ASP A 429 2.21 3.41 -30.01
C ASP A 429 2.30 2.08 -30.77
N TYR A 430 1.47 1.12 -30.36
CA TYR A 430 1.43 -0.22 -30.94
C TYR A 430 0.88 -0.24 -32.37
N GLU A 431 -0.12 0.58 -32.68
CA GLU A 431 -0.75 0.61 -33.99
C GLU A 431 0.17 1.29 -35.01
N LYS A 432 0.78 2.41 -34.62
CA LYS A 432 1.67 3.19 -35.50
C LYS A 432 3.10 2.70 -35.51
N GLN A 433 3.44 1.74 -34.65
CA GLN A 433 4.80 1.24 -34.44
C GLN A 433 5.79 2.38 -34.16
N LEU A 434 5.41 3.28 -33.25
CA LEU A 434 6.28 4.38 -32.79
C LEU A 434 7.05 3.95 -31.55
N TYR A 435 8.30 4.36 -31.48
CA TYR A 435 9.22 4.01 -30.41
C TYR A 435 9.90 5.26 -29.84
N ALA A 436 10.12 5.29 -28.53
CA ALA A 436 11.13 6.10 -27.89
C ALA A 436 12.47 5.37 -28.03
N VAL A 437 13.50 6.07 -28.50
CA VAL A 437 14.85 5.51 -28.65
C VAL A 437 15.84 6.44 -27.98
N ALA A 438 16.49 5.95 -26.93
CA ALA A 438 17.65 6.61 -26.34
C ALA A 438 18.91 6.02 -26.96
N ASN A 439 19.48 6.73 -27.95
CA ASN A 439 20.74 6.35 -28.56
C ASN A 439 21.90 6.90 -27.72
N LEU A 440 22.49 5.99 -26.95
CA LEU A 440 23.54 6.33 -25.98
C LEU A 440 24.91 6.56 -26.64
N ARG A 441 25.08 6.14 -27.89
CA ARG A 441 26.29 6.44 -28.67
C ARG A 441 26.24 7.85 -29.23
N ARG A 442 25.11 8.22 -29.83
CA ARG A 442 24.89 9.57 -30.38
C ARG A 442 24.51 10.60 -29.31
N LEU A 443 24.29 10.15 -28.07
CA LEU A 443 23.83 10.96 -26.94
C LEU A 443 22.61 11.79 -27.35
N VAL A 444 21.56 11.08 -27.74
CA VAL A 444 20.30 11.67 -28.19
C VAL A 444 19.11 10.78 -27.82
N VAL A 445 18.01 11.39 -27.42
CA VAL A 445 16.72 10.71 -27.34
C VAL A 445 15.83 11.19 -28.48
N VAL A 446 15.27 10.24 -29.22
CA VAL A 446 14.45 10.48 -30.41
C VAL A 446 13.15 9.69 -30.33
N ARG A 447 12.13 10.17 -31.03
CA ARG A 447 11.00 9.34 -31.43
C ARG A 447 11.34 8.71 -32.78
N ALA A 448 11.15 7.41 -32.90
CA ALA A 448 11.41 6.63 -34.10
C ALA A 448 10.15 5.89 -34.54
N LYS A 449 10.10 5.48 -35.80
CA LYS A 449 9.05 4.63 -36.36
C LYS A 449 9.68 3.39 -36.99
N ARG A 450 9.05 2.24 -36.78
CA ARG A 450 9.43 1.02 -37.51
C ARG A 450 8.75 1.02 -38.88
N GLU A 451 9.55 0.91 -39.93
CA GLU A 451 9.11 0.83 -41.32
C GLU A 451 9.69 -0.46 -41.92
N GLY A 452 8.84 -1.48 -42.07
CA GLY A 452 9.28 -2.83 -42.47
C GLY A 452 10.28 -3.42 -41.46
N ASN A 453 11.50 -3.69 -41.93
CA ASN A 453 12.60 -4.27 -41.14
C ASN A 453 13.66 -3.22 -40.75
N THR A 454 13.26 -1.97 -40.55
CA THR A 454 14.17 -0.87 -40.15
C THR A 454 13.52 0.05 -39.11
N ILE A 455 14.35 0.69 -38.28
CA ILE A 455 13.95 1.74 -37.35
C ILE A 455 14.43 3.09 -37.88
N ARG A 456 13.49 3.99 -38.19
CA ARG A 456 13.78 5.34 -38.70
C ARG A 456 13.48 6.42 -37.67
N TYR A 457 14.40 7.35 -37.50
CA TYR A 457 14.17 8.51 -36.64
C TYR A 457 13.13 9.44 -37.25
N LYS A 458 12.23 9.95 -36.42
CA LYS A 458 11.21 10.94 -36.80
C LYS A 458 11.56 12.29 -36.22
N GLU A 459 11.52 12.42 -34.89
CA GLU A 459 11.80 13.68 -34.21
C GLU A 459 12.90 13.51 -33.17
N ARG A 460 13.84 14.46 -33.15
CA ARG A 460 14.83 14.56 -32.09
C ARG A 460 14.19 15.22 -30.86
N VAL A 461 14.03 14.47 -29.79
CA VAL A 461 13.28 14.93 -28.61
C VAL A 461 14.18 15.70 -27.65
N THR A 462 15.41 15.23 -27.43
CA THR A 462 16.39 15.85 -26.53
C THR A 462 17.78 16.00 -27.15
N VAL A 463 18.58 16.87 -26.55
CA VAL A 463 20.05 16.89 -26.68
C VAL A 463 20.62 16.13 -25.49
N GLY A 464 21.46 15.13 -25.76
CA GLY A 464 21.93 14.19 -24.75
C GLY A 464 21.00 13.01 -24.55
N ALA A 465 21.50 12.04 -23.78
CA ALA A 465 20.77 10.84 -23.40
C ALA A 465 21.09 10.46 -21.94
N PRO A 466 20.17 9.77 -21.24
CA PRO A 466 20.45 9.21 -19.93
C PRO A 466 21.40 8.04 -20.10
N THR A 467 22.65 8.11 -19.63
CA THR A 467 23.62 7.00 -19.74
C THR A 467 23.61 6.10 -18.50
N LYS A 468 23.12 6.61 -17.38
CA LYS A 468 22.84 5.84 -16.15
C LYS A 468 21.53 6.33 -15.53
N VAL A 469 20.71 5.39 -15.05
CA VAL A 469 19.49 5.66 -14.29
C VAL A 469 19.56 4.88 -12.98
N THR A 470 19.37 5.59 -11.87
CA THR A 470 19.24 5.02 -10.53
C THR A 470 17.83 5.28 -10.03
N VAL A 471 17.16 4.26 -9.49
CA VAL A 471 15.78 4.32 -8.99
C VAL A 471 15.81 4.16 -7.48
N TYR A 472 15.25 5.13 -6.77
CA TYR A 472 15.15 5.13 -5.32
C TYR A 472 13.72 4.77 -4.93
N VAL A 473 13.58 3.60 -4.31
CA VAL A 473 12.31 3.09 -3.80
C VAL A 473 12.33 3.23 -2.28
N ASN A 474 11.38 3.96 -1.71
CA ASN A 474 11.22 4.00 -0.26
C ASN A 474 10.42 2.76 0.19
N PRO A 475 10.99 1.84 0.97
CA PRO A 475 10.29 0.63 1.42
C PRO A 475 9.09 0.94 2.33
N LEU A 476 9.02 2.15 2.90
CA LEU A 476 7.93 2.61 3.75
C LEU A 476 6.78 3.28 2.96
N GLY A 477 6.88 3.33 1.64
CA GLY A 477 5.94 4.04 0.77
C GLY A 477 6.34 5.49 0.49
N GLY A 478 5.76 6.06 -0.57
CA GLY A 478 6.09 7.40 -1.07
C GLY A 478 6.30 7.42 -2.59
N LEU A 479 6.59 8.59 -3.15
CA LEU A 479 6.91 8.72 -4.57
C LEU A 479 8.27 8.08 -4.87
N THR A 480 8.32 7.16 -5.84
CA THR A 480 9.58 6.68 -6.41
C THR A 480 10.34 7.87 -6.99
N LYS A 481 11.61 7.98 -6.63
CA LYS A 481 12.51 9.01 -7.15
C LYS A 481 13.52 8.38 -8.10
N TYR A 482 13.99 9.20 -9.02
CA TYR A 482 14.91 8.80 -10.06
C TYR A 482 16.10 9.75 -10.04
N GLU A 483 17.30 9.20 -10.18
CA GLU A 483 18.50 9.97 -10.46
C GLU A 483 19.01 9.55 -11.84
N VAL A 484 19.38 10.54 -12.66
CA VAL A 484 19.79 10.32 -14.04
C VAL A 484 21.12 11.01 -14.28
N LEU A 485 22.10 10.24 -14.77
CA LEU A 485 23.33 10.77 -15.35
C LEU A 485 23.06 11.07 -16.83
N TRP A 486 23.02 12.33 -17.18
CA TRP A 486 22.72 12.81 -18.53
C TRP A 486 23.99 13.29 -19.23
N GLU A 487 24.39 12.60 -20.29
CA GLU A 487 25.55 12.95 -21.10
C GLU A 487 25.13 13.67 -22.38
N THR A 488 25.93 14.64 -22.81
CA THR A 488 25.72 15.40 -24.07
C THR A 488 27.06 15.51 -24.79
N THR A 489 27.05 15.63 -26.12
CA THR A 489 28.28 15.89 -26.89
C THR A 489 28.79 17.33 -26.75
N THR A 490 27.91 18.25 -26.35
CA THR A 490 28.19 19.70 -26.29
C THR A 490 28.69 20.18 -24.92
N ARG A 491 28.75 19.31 -23.91
CA ARG A 491 29.18 19.67 -22.55
C ARG A 491 30.35 18.80 -22.09
N PRO A 492 31.35 19.37 -21.40
CA PRO A 492 32.52 18.64 -20.95
C PRO A 492 32.25 17.71 -19.76
N LYS A 493 31.21 17.99 -18.96
CA LYS A 493 30.82 17.17 -17.81
C LYS A 493 29.36 16.69 -17.94
N PRO A 494 29.06 15.42 -17.58
CA PRO A 494 27.69 14.94 -17.48
C PRO A 494 26.89 15.72 -16.43
N LEU A 495 25.59 15.83 -16.64
CA LEU A 495 24.65 16.43 -15.68
C LEU A 495 24.04 15.33 -14.82
N ILE A 496 24.13 15.45 -13.50
CA ILE A 496 23.42 14.57 -12.56
C ILE A 496 22.13 15.27 -12.16
N ILE A 497 20.99 14.62 -12.37
CA ILE A 497 19.66 15.16 -12.08
C ILE A 497 18.92 14.20 -11.16
N GLY A 498 18.43 14.69 -10.02
CA GLY A 498 17.77 13.88 -8.99
C GLY A 498 18.66 13.63 -7.77
N PRO A 499 18.25 12.74 -6.85
CA PRO A 499 17.03 11.92 -6.87
C PRO A 499 15.75 12.76 -6.79
N ALA A 500 14.87 12.65 -7.80
CA ALA A 500 13.61 13.39 -7.86
C ALA A 500 12.53 12.65 -8.70
N PRO A 501 11.23 12.99 -8.59
CA PRO A 501 10.22 12.54 -9.54
C PRO A 501 10.57 12.85 -11.00
N ILE A 502 10.03 12.07 -11.94
CA ILE A 502 10.31 12.22 -13.40
C ILE A 502 10.00 13.63 -13.91
N GLU A 503 8.94 14.27 -13.40
CA GLU A 503 8.59 15.65 -13.80
C GLU A 503 9.68 16.67 -13.42
N ASP A 504 10.32 16.53 -12.26
CA ASP A 504 11.37 17.43 -11.83
C ASP A 504 12.65 17.22 -12.67
N ILE A 505 12.89 15.99 -13.14
CA ILE A 505 13.96 15.69 -14.10
C ILE A 505 13.67 16.37 -15.44
N TYR A 506 12.44 16.25 -15.93
CA TYR A 506 12.00 16.92 -17.16
C TYR A 506 12.17 18.44 -17.06
N ASP A 507 11.74 19.05 -15.96
CA ASP A 507 11.83 20.48 -15.75
C ASP A 507 13.29 20.95 -15.67
N ARG A 508 14.17 20.16 -15.05
CA ARG A 508 15.62 20.45 -15.05
C ARG A 508 16.21 20.39 -16.45
N LEU A 509 15.92 19.34 -17.23
CA LEU A 509 16.38 19.21 -18.62
C LEU A 509 15.88 20.36 -19.50
N LYS A 510 14.63 20.79 -19.28
CA LYS A 510 14.03 21.94 -19.97
C LYS A 510 14.77 23.24 -19.64
N ALA A 511 15.02 23.50 -18.35
CA ALA A 511 15.74 24.70 -17.89
C ALA A 511 17.17 24.78 -18.45
N GLU A 512 17.81 23.63 -18.65
CA GLU A 512 19.15 23.48 -19.22
C GLU A 512 19.19 23.58 -20.76
N GLY A 513 18.03 23.79 -21.42
CA GLY A 513 17.93 23.89 -22.87
C GLY A 513 18.13 22.56 -23.61
N LEU A 514 18.00 21.43 -22.92
CA LEU A 514 18.26 20.09 -23.49
C LEU A 514 17.01 19.43 -24.10
N ILE A 515 15.84 20.07 -23.98
CA ILE A 515 14.58 19.59 -24.58
C ILE A 515 14.29 20.35 -25.87
N ILE A 516 14.17 19.62 -26.98
CA ILE A 516 13.84 20.18 -28.31
C ILE A 516 12.32 20.14 -28.55
N HIS A 517 11.68 19.00 -28.27
CA HIS A 517 10.23 18.84 -28.47
C HIS A 517 9.48 18.71 -27.15
N HIS A 518 9.05 19.84 -26.60
CA HIS A 518 8.35 19.90 -25.30
C HIS A 518 7.12 19.00 -25.19
N ARG A 519 6.33 18.88 -26.27
CA ARG A 519 5.10 18.07 -26.30
C ARG A 519 5.35 16.57 -26.25
N LEU A 520 6.48 16.11 -26.79
CA LEU A 520 6.83 14.69 -26.85
C LEU A 520 7.73 14.26 -25.69
N ALA A 521 8.50 15.20 -25.14
CA ALA A 521 9.56 14.90 -24.21
C ALA A 521 9.11 14.26 -22.89
N ARG A 522 7.92 14.59 -22.37
CA ARG A 522 7.39 13.93 -21.17
C ARG A 522 7.14 12.44 -21.40
N ASP A 523 6.33 12.11 -22.40
CA ASP A 523 5.96 10.72 -22.71
C ASP A 523 7.18 9.89 -23.09
N VAL A 524 8.08 10.47 -23.89
CA VAL A 524 9.33 9.82 -24.32
C VAL A 524 10.28 9.60 -23.15
N LEU A 525 10.49 10.60 -22.27
CA LEU A 525 11.35 10.46 -21.10
C LEU A 525 10.82 9.40 -20.14
N ASN A 526 9.51 9.41 -19.89
CA ASN A 526 8.86 8.41 -19.05
C ASN A 526 9.04 7.00 -19.64
N ALA A 527 8.78 6.83 -20.94
CA ALA A 527 8.98 5.56 -21.63
C ALA A 527 10.45 5.10 -21.53
N ILE A 528 11.43 5.98 -21.76
CA ILE A 528 12.85 5.59 -21.65
C ILE A 528 13.22 5.17 -20.22
N ILE A 529 12.81 5.91 -19.19
CA ILE A 529 13.08 5.54 -17.79
C ILE A 529 12.44 4.20 -17.45
N GLU A 530 11.19 3.97 -17.86
CA GLU A 530 10.52 2.69 -17.67
C GLU A 530 11.25 1.55 -18.42
N GLY A 531 11.74 1.82 -19.64
CA GLY A 531 12.57 0.88 -20.40
C GLY A 531 13.86 0.51 -19.67
N TYR A 532 14.51 1.46 -19.01
CA TYR A 532 15.67 1.19 -18.15
C TYR A 532 15.32 0.21 -17.02
N ILE A 533 14.14 0.35 -16.41
CA ILE A 533 13.68 -0.48 -15.28
C ILE A 533 13.30 -1.86 -15.76
N ARG A 534 12.32 -1.94 -16.67
CA ARG A 534 11.75 -3.18 -17.21
C ARG A 534 12.81 -4.10 -17.82
N LYS A 535 13.86 -3.53 -18.41
CA LYS A 535 14.91 -4.26 -19.13
C LYS A 535 16.19 -4.46 -18.33
N GLY A 536 16.14 -4.24 -17.01
CA GLY A 536 17.24 -4.53 -16.08
C GLY A 536 18.50 -3.71 -16.34
N ARG A 537 18.34 -2.42 -16.64
CA ARG A 537 19.45 -1.48 -16.88
C ARG A 537 19.51 -0.37 -15.82
N ALA A 538 18.43 -0.10 -15.11
CA ALA A 538 18.41 0.80 -13.97
C ALA A 538 19.09 0.16 -12.74
N GLU A 539 19.84 0.95 -11.97
CA GLU A 539 20.31 0.58 -10.64
C GLU A 539 19.17 0.85 -9.64
N ILE A 540 18.66 -0.17 -8.95
CA ILE A 540 17.57 0.01 -7.97
C ILE A 540 18.19 0.08 -6.57
N ARG A 541 17.85 1.15 -5.83
CA ARG A 541 18.24 1.38 -4.44
C ARG A 541 17.00 1.48 -3.57
N GLU A 542 16.92 0.65 -2.54
CA GLU A 542 15.89 0.75 -1.50
C GLU A 542 16.46 1.59 -0.34
N GLU A 543 16.02 2.84 -0.22
CA GLU A 543 16.55 3.78 0.78
C GLU A 543 15.42 4.48 1.54
N ILE A 544 15.50 4.45 2.87
CA ILE A 544 14.66 5.26 3.75
C ILE A 544 15.34 6.63 3.88
N GLU A 545 14.62 7.71 3.56
CA GLU A 545 15.21 9.06 3.56
C GLU A 545 15.10 9.78 4.91
N SER A 546 14.12 9.42 5.74
CA SER A 546 13.84 10.15 6.98
C SER A 546 14.67 9.59 8.13
N PRO A 547 15.39 10.42 8.90
CA PRO A 547 16.22 9.95 9.99
C PRO A 547 15.39 9.30 11.11
N GLY A 548 15.89 8.22 11.70
CA GLY A 548 15.23 7.53 12.81
C GLY A 548 15.43 6.02 12.82
N PHE A 549 14.54 5.34 13.55
CA PHE A 549 14.56 3.89 13.77
C PHE A 549 13.37 3.21 13.12
N TYR A 550 13.63 2.12 12.39
CA TYR A 550 12.63 1.41 11.61
C TYR A 550 12.75 -0.10 11.78
N LEU A 551 11.63 -0.81 11.82
CA LEU A 551 11.64 -2.27 11.77
C LEU A 551 11.71 -2.71 10.30
N VAL A 552 12.82 -3.34 9.91
CA VAL A 552 13.07 -3.87 8.57
C VAL A 552 13.59 -5.30 8.71
N ASN A 553 12.88 -6.28 8.14
CA ASN A 553 13.23 -7.71 8.25
C ASN A 553 13.50 -8.15 9.71
N GLU A 554 12.58 -7.79 10.62
CA GLU A 554 12.65 -8.10 12.06
C GLU A 554 13.84 -7.46 12.82
N LYS A 555 14.63 -6.61 12.17
CA LYS A 555 15.74 -5.87 12.79
C LYS A 555 15.44 -4.37 12.85
N ILE A 556 16.02 -3.69 13.84
CA ILE A 556 15.96 -2.24 13.93
C ILE A 556 17.03 -1.63 13.03
N ALA A 557 16.61 -1.03 11.91
CA ALA A 557 17.45 -0.25 11.03
C ALA A 557 17.53 1.20 11.54
N THR A 558 18.75 1.68 11.74
CA THR A 558 19.02 3.09 12.05
C THR A 558 19.35 3.82 10.77
N VAL A 559 18.63 4.90 10.48
CA VAL A 559 18.73 5.65 9.23
C VAL A 559 19.15 7.08 9.52
N ARG A 560 20.20 7.56 8.83
CA ARG A 560 20.70 8.95 8.89
C ARG A 560 20.85 9.50 10.32
N TRP A 561 21.21 8.63 11.26
CA TRP A 561 21.54 8.92 12.64
C TRP A 561 22.64 7.96 13.06
N GLU A 562 23.75 8.48 13.57
CA GLU A 562 24.90 7.66 13.94
C GLU A 562 24.75 7.15 15.37
N LEU A 563 24.69 5.83 15.53
CA LEU A 563 24.82 5.18 16.83
C LEU A 563 26.23 5.45 17.37
N LYS A 564 26.31 5.95 18.60
CA LYS A 564 27.57 6.18 19.31
C LYS A 564 27.65 5.27 20.52
N ASP A 565 28.84 4.77 20.78
CA ASP A 565 29.13 4.13 22.07
C ASP A 565 29.15 5.18 23.17
N VAL A 566 28.65 4.79 24.33
CA VAL A 566 28.56 5.64 25.53
C VAL A 566 29.47 5.01 26.58
N SER A 567 30.38 5.80 27.16
CA SER A 567 31.20 5.30 28.28
C SER A 567 30.36 5.19 29.55
N LYS A 568 30.82 4.37 30.51
CA LYS A 568 30.13 4.25 31.81
C LYS A 568 30.14 5.59 32.55
N GLU A 569 31.21 6.37 32.39
CA GLU A 569 31.38 7.70 32.97
C GLU A 569 30.38 8.70 32.37
N GLU A 570 30.26 8.75 31.03
CA GLU A 570 29.29 9.62 30.35
C GLU A 570 27.85 9.28 30.73
N LEU A 571 27.52 7.98 30.79
CA LEU A 571 26.20 7.53 31.22
C LEU A 571 25.95 7.91 32.68
N LYS A 572 26.94 7.74 33.56
CA LYS A 572 26.83 8.12 34.97
C LYS A 572 26.57 9.61 35.14
N GLU A 573 27.33 10.47 34.47
CA GLU A 573 27.13 11.93 34.49
C GLU A 573 25.73 12.32 34.01
N ALA A 574 25.22 11.67 32.97
CA ALA A 574 23.89 11.92 32.45
C ALA A 574 22.77 11.51 33.43
N LEU A 575 22.90 10.37 34.11
CA LEU A 575 21.95 9.89 35.11
C LEU A 575 21.98 10.71 36.41
N GLU A 576 23.16 11.16 36.84
CA GLU A 576 23.30 12.10 37.96
C GLU A 576 22.64 13.43 37.63
N PHE A 577 22.83 13.95 36.42
CA PHE A 577 22.14 15.16 35.97
C PHE A 577 20.62 14.94 35.83
N LEU A 578 20.17 13.77 35.40
CA LEU A 578 18.75 13.41 35.40
C LEU A 578 18.16 13.42 36.82
N ASN A 579 18.91 12.95 37.82
CA ASN A 579 18.54 13.04 39.23
C ASN A 579 18.49 14.49 39.73
N GLU A 580 19.40 15.36 39.28
CA GLU A 580 19.33 16.79 39.58
C GLU A 580 18.03 17.39 39.03
N LEU A 581 17.68 17.09 37.78
CA LEU A 581 16.42 17.53 37.18
C LEU A 581 15.21 17.02 37.96
N ALA A 582 15.22 15.76 38.41
CA ALA A 582 14.14 15.21 39.23
C ALA A 582 13.93 16.01 40.52
N LYS A 583 14.99 16.54 41.15
CA LYS A 583 14.87 17.42 42.32
C LYS A 583 14.20 18.75 41.98
N TRP A 584 14.55 19.35 40.84
CA TRP A 584 13.91 20.59 40.35
C TRP A 584 12.41 20.42 40.09
N TYR A 585 11.99 19.24 39.63
CA TYR A 585 10.60 18.88 39.40
C TYR A 585 9.96 18.09 40.55
N GLY A 586 10.52 18.18 41.77
CA GLY A 586 10.06 17.39 42.92
C GLY A 586 8.58 17.55 43.26
N SER A 587 8.01 18.74 43.08
CA SER A 587 6.57 19.01 43.30
C SER A 587 5.65 18.33 42.27
N VAL A 588 6.19 17.93 41.12
CA VAL A 588 5.46 17.30 40.01
C VAL A 588 6.15 16.00 39.58
N ILE A 589 6.76 15.31 40.54
CA ILE A 589 7.71 14.22 40.29
C ILE A 589 7.09 13.03 39.52
N GLU A 590 5.81 12.74 39.73
CA GLU A 590 5.07 11.70 38.99
C GLU A 590 4.94 12.06 37.50
N ARG A 591 4.63 13.31 37.20
CA ARG A 591 4.56 13.83 35.82
C ARG A 591 5.94 13.84 35.17
N PHE A 592 6.97 14.25 35.92
CA PHE A 592 8.35 14.19 35.45
C PHE A 592 8.73 12.75 35.09
N SER A 593 8.47 11.78 35.98
CA SER A 593 8.75 10.36 35.75
C SER A 593 8.12 9.85 34.46
N LEU A 594 6.82 10.09 34.27
CA LEU A 594 6.10 9.67 33.07
C LEU A 594 6.66 10.28 31.79
N ILE A 595 6.99 11.58 31.81
CA ILE A 595 7.54 12.28 30.64
C ILE A 595 8.92 11.73 30.26
N ILE A 596 9.78 11.41 31.23
CA ILE A 596 11.09 10.83 30.96
C ILE A 596 10.96 9.42 30.37
N LYS A 597 10.10 8.58 30.96
CA LYS A 597 9.82 7.23 30.44
C LYS A 597 9.30 7.27 29.01
N TRP A 598 8.35 8.16 28.73
CA TRP A 598 7.86 8.38 27.37
C TRP A 598 8.98 8.86 26.44
N GLY A 599 9.79 9.80 26.92
CA GLY A 599 10.89 10.40 26.16
C GLY A 599 11.90 9.38 25.65
N ILE A 600 12.32 8.43 26.49
CA ILE A 600 13.31 7.41 26.11
C ILE A 600 12.76 6.32 25.18
N ILE A 601 11.43 6.14 25.07
CA ILE A 601 10.86 5.18 24.12
C ILE A 601 10.34 5.86 22.85
N SER A 602 10.02 7.15 22.91
CA SER A 602 9.32 7.87 21.84
C SER A 602 9.91 7.67 20.43
N PRO A 603 11.23 7.63 20.16
CA PRO A 603 11.71 7.41 18.78
C PRO A 603 11.34 6.08 18.15
N PHE A 604 10.95 5.10 18.97
CA PHE A 604 10.47 3.78 18.55
C PHE A 604 8.95 3.71 18.42
N ALA A 605 8.22 4.82 18.64
CA ALA A 605 6.76 4.85 18.49
C ALA A 605 6.33 4.41 17.08
N TYR A 606 7.11 4.73 16.04
CA TYR A 606 6.84 4.22 14.69
C TYR A 606 6.99 2.70 14.61
N VAL A 607 8.01 2.12 15.26
CA VAL A 607 8.22 0.67 15.33
C VAL A 607 7.08 -0.02 16.08
N TYR A 608 6.60 0.57 17.18
CA TYR A 608 5.40 0.09 17.87
C TYR A 608 4.21 0.02 16.92
N LYS A 609 4.00 1.06 16.09
CA LYS A 609 2.93 1.09 15.08
C LYS A 609 3.10 0.05 13.99
N GLN A 610 4.34 -0.22 13.54
CA GLN A 610 4.63 -1.35 12.64
C GLN A 610 4.25 -2.70 13.27
N LYS A 611 4.31 -2.81 14.60
CA LYS A 611 3.87 -3.97 15.40
C LYS A 611 2.40 -3.92 15.83
N LYS A 612 1.58 -3.02 15.27
CA LYS A 612 0.15 -2.81 15.62
C LYS A 612 -0.09 -2.42 17.09
N LYS A 613 0.92 -1.86 17.74
CA LYS A 613 0.85 -1.24 19.08
C LYS A 613 1.01 0.27 18.90
N TRP A 614 0.67 1.06 19.90
CA TRP A 614 0.86 2.51 19.82
C TRP A 614 1.18 3.11 21.18
N ILE A 615 1.84 4.26 21.14
CA ILE A 615 2.22 5.04 22.32
C ILE A 615 1.41 6.33 22.29
N PRO A 616 0.61 6.65 23.33
CA PRO A 616 -0.12 7.90 23.41
C PRO A 616 0.81 9.10 23.23
N TRP A 617 0.34 10.18 22.61
CA TRP A 617 1.10 11.45 22.58
C TRP A 617 0.94 12.22 23.89
N LEU A 618 1.89 13.07 24.21
CA LEU A 618 1.86 13.87 25.44
C LEU A 618 1.20 15.24 25.19
N TYR A 619 0.33 15.66 26.11
CA TYR A 619 -0.29 16.98 26.10
C TYR A 619 -0.15 17.65 27.46
N LEU A 620 0.79 18.60 27.58
CA LEU A 620 1.06 19.32 28.81
C LEU A 620 0.25 20.62 28.82
N TYR A 621 -0.73 20.69 29.70
CA TYR A 621 -1.69 21.79 29.79
C TYR A 621 -1.59 22.51 31.14
N GLY A 622 -1.64 23.84 31.16
CA GLY A 622 -1.75 24.57 32.43
C GLY A 622 -1.05 25.93 32.46
N VAL A 623 -0.95 26.55 33.63
CA VAL A 623 -0.48 27.94 33.79
C VAL A 623 0.94 28.16 33.23
N SER A 624 1.21 29.34 32.67
CA SER A 624 2.56 29.70 32.19
C SER A 624 3.58 29.78 33.34
N GLY A 625 4.83 29.41 33.08
CA GLY A 625 5.91 29.43 34.08
C GLY A 625 6.04 28.17 34.95
N THR A 626 5.34 27.09 34.61
CA THR A 626 5.40 25.79 35.32
C THR A 626 6.40 24.78 34.71
N GLY A 627 7.22 25.20 33.74
CA GLY A 627 8.26 24.34 33.14
C GLY A 627 7.80 23.39 32.02
N LYS A 628 6.55 23.44 31.55
CA LYS A 628 6.01 22.55 30.48
C LYS A 628 6.89 22.46 29.23
N THR A 629 7.24 23.61 28.66
CA THR A 629 8.10 23.67 27.46
C THR A 629 9.51 23.14 27.76
N THR A 630 10.01 23.37 28.96
CA THR A 630 11.31 22.86 29.41
C THR A 630 11.33 21.34 29.52
N LEU A 631 10.26 20.71 30.01
CA LEU A 631 10.09 19.25 30.02
C LEU A 631 10.17 18.65 28.61
N GLY A 632 9.53 19.28 27.62
CA GLY A 632 9.70 18.87 26.23
C GLY A 632 11.12 19.03 25.70
N LYS A 633 11.84 20.09 26.10
CA LYS A 633 13.25 20.27 25.75
C LYS A 633 14.16 19.21 26.37
N ILE A 634 13.89 18.78 27.60
CA ILE A 634 14.60 17.68 28.24
C ILE A 634 14.47 16.40 27.39
N VAL A 635 13.25 16.05 26.95
CA VAL A 635 13.00 14.90 26.08
C VAL A 635 13.77 15.01 24.76
N LEU A 636 13.78 16.18 24.11
CA LEU A 636 14.55 16.37 22.88
C LEU A 636 16.06 16.19 23.10
N ASN A 637 16.60 16.65 24.23
CA ASN A 637 18.03 16.58 24.53
C ASN A 637 18.51 15.17 24.93
N ILE A 638 17.64 14.33 25.47
CA ILE A 638 17.92 12.89 25.64
C ILE A 638 18.34 12.24 24.32
N TRP A 639 17.86 12.75 23.19
CA TRP A 639 18.16 12.26 21.84
C TRP A 639 19.14 13.14 21.06
N GLY A 640 19.75 14.14 21.70
CA GLY A 640 20.66 15.08 21.06
C GLY A 640 19.99 15.94 19.97
N LEU A 641 18.68 16.16 20.07
CA LEU A 641 17.90 16.88 19.06
C LEU A 641 17.99 18.39 19.26
N SER A 642 17.94 19.13 18.15
CA SER A 642 18.07 20.59 18.14
C SER A 642 16.72 21.30 18.02
N VAL A 643 16.75 22.64 17.93
CA VAL A 643 15.58 23.53 17.68
C VAL A 643 14.77 23.11 16.45
N ARG A 644 15.33 22.30 15.52
CA ARG A 644 14.58 21.77 14.38
C ARG A 644 13.37 20.92 14.79
N ASN A 645 13.45 20.23 15.94
CA ASN A 645 12.39 19.41 16.52
C ASN A 645 11.47 20.21 17.46
N GLU A 646 11.69 21.52 17.61
CA GLU A 646 10.80 22.44 18.30
C GLU A 646 10.02 23.26 17.27
N LYS A 647 8.70 23.14 17.29
CA LYS A 647 7.78 23.81 16.36
C LYS A 647 6.75 24.63 17.14
N SER A 648 6.21 25.67 16.51
CA SER A 648 5.06 26.41 17.02
C SER A 648 3.76 25.82 16.48
N GLY A 649 2.61 26.19 17.07
CA GLY A 649 1.29 25.78 16.57
C GLY A 649 1.02 26.11 15.10
N SER A 650 1.66 27.16 14.56
CA SER A 650 1.58 27.50 13.12
C SER A 650 2.13 26.40 12.19
N SER A 651 2.98 25.50 12.72
CA SER A 651 3.53 24.37 11.97
C SER A 651 2.56 23.20 11.85
N ILE A 652 1.41 23.25 12.52
CA ILE A 652 0.39 22.19 12.45
C ILE A 652 -1.02 22.74 12.14
N ASP A 653 -1.16 24.02 11.83
CA ASP A 653 -2.45 24.71 11.64
C ASP A 653 -3.24 24.30 10.39
N THR A 654 -2.67 23.40 9.57
CA THR A 654 -3.31 22.75 8.41
C THR A 654 -2.85 21.30 8.31
N VAL A 655 -3.66 20.43 7.70
CA VAL A 655 -3.30 19.02 7.50
C VAL A 655 -1.99 18.84 6.72
N ALA A 656 -1.70 19.69 5.74
CA ALA A 656 -0.47 19.60 4.98
C ALA A 656 0.77 19.89 5.85
N ARG A 657 0.68 20.90 6.72
CA ARG A 657 1.78 21.27 7.63
C ARG A 657 1.96 20.22 8.74
N LEU A 658 0.87 19.75 9.35
CA LEU A 658 0.93 18.63 10.30
C LEU A 658 1.54 17.38 9.65
N GLY A 659 1.07 17.02 8.45
CA GLY A 659 1.59 15.87 7.72
C GLY A 659 3.09 15.98 7.40
N HIS A 660 3.56 17.18 7.05
CA HIS A 660 4.98 17.42 6.84
C HIS A 660 5.80 17.22 8.12
N VAL A 661 5.31 17.70 9.27
CA VAL A 661 5.96 17.49 10.57
C VAL A 661 6.04 16.01 10.91
N LEU A 662 4.92 15.28 10.78
CA LEU A 662 4.85 13.85 11.07
C LEU A 662 5.78 13.02 10.19
N SER A 663 6.05 13.46 8.96
CA SER A 663 6.87 12.71 8.00
C SER A 663 8.38 13.02 8.07
N GLN A 664 8.85 13.90 8.96
CA GLN A 664 10.26 14.31 8.97
C GLN A 664 11.21 13.29 9.57
N THR A 665 10.78 12.60 10.63
CA THR A 665 11.68 11.77 11.46
C THR A 665 10.88 10.88 12.40
N THR A 666 11.45 9.76 12.87
CA THR A 666 10.83 8.97 13.95
C THR A 666 11.07 9.57 15.34
N PHE A 667 12.00 10.50 15.48
CA PHE A 667 12.29 11.20 16.74
C PHE A 667 11.11 12.08 17.20
N PRO A 668 10.98 12.35 18.52
CA PRO A 668 9.92 13.21 19.04
C PRO A 668 10.01 14.64 18.52
N THR A 669 8.85 15.27 18.35
CA THR A 669 8.72 16.69 18.00
C THR A 669 7.91 17.43 19.06
N LEU A 670 8.46 18.53 19.57
CA LEU A 670 7.80 19.44 20.51
C LEU A 670 6.97 20.47 19.75
N ILE A 671 5.66 20.52 20.00
CA ILE A 671 4.76 21.56 19.50
C ILE A 671 4.40 22.50 20.65
N ASN A 672 4.88 23.74 20.58
CA ASN A 672 4.57 24.78 21.54
C ASN A 672 3.35 25.58 21.09
N GLU A 673 2.36 25.67 21.97
CA GLU A 673 1.10 26.39 21.79
C GLU A 673 0.41 26.01 20.47
N PRO A 674 -0.18 24.81 20.38
CA PRO A 674 -0.88 24.37 19.17
C PRO A 674 -2.11 25.24 18.84
N GLY A 675 -2.56 26.06 19.80
CA GLY A 675 -3.57 27.10 19.58
C GLY A 675 -4.89 26.53 19.08
N GLY A 676 -5.51 27.18 18.08
CA GLY A 676 -6.76 26.72 17.50
C GLY A 676 -6.65 25.46 16.62
N ALA A 677 -5.45 24.97 16.33
CA ALA A 677 -5.26 23.81 15.46
C ALA A 677 -5.92 22.55 16.01
N ILE A 678 -5.88 22.35 17.33
CA ILE A 678 -6.46 21.19 18.03
C ILE A 678 -7.99 21.18 18.03
N TYR A 679 -8.65 22.25 17.56
CA TYR A 679 -10.10 22.34 17.44
C TYR A 679 -10.59 22.06 16.01
N LYS A 680 -9.69 22.02 15.03
CA LYS A 680 -10.09 21.77 13.65
C LYS A 680 -10.25 20.27 13.44
N GLU A 681 -11.45 19.85 13.04
CA GLU A 681 -11.83 18.45 12.87
C GLU A 681 -10.87 17.70 11.93
N ASP A 682 -10.46 18.31 10.82
CA ASP A 682 -9.54 17.73 9.85
C ASP A 682 -8.12 17.49 10.41
N ILE A 683 -7.66 18.34 11.34
CA ILE A 683 -6.39 18.17 12.05
C ILE A 683 -6.53 17.09 13.12
N VAL A 684 -7.62 17.13 13.89
CA VAL A 684 -7.92 16.17 14.97
C VAL A 684 -7.96 14.74 14.43
N GLU A 685 -8.61 14.50 13.29
CA GLU A 685 -8.64 13.18 12.65
C GLU A 685 -7.25 12.69 12.23
N VAL A 686 -6.40 13.57 11.70
CA VAL A 686 -5.01 13.23 11.34
C VAL A 686 -4.17 12.94 12.58
N MET A 687 -4.41 13.64 13.69
CA MET A 687 -3.75 13.35 14.97
C MET A 687 -4.16 11.98 15.51
N LYS A 688 -5.46 11.66 15.54
CA LYS A 688 -5.97 10.34 15.97
C LYS A 688 -5.32 9.22 15.15
N SER A 689 -5.36 9.33 13.82
CA SER A 689 -4.74 8.34 12.93
C SER A 689 -3.22 8.29 13.08
N GLY A 690 -2.56 9.44 13.27
CA GLY A 690 -1.11 9.50 13.43
C GLY A 690 -0.61 8.85 14.74
N ILE A 691 -1.42 8.86 15.79
CA ILE A 691 -1.08 8.17 17.05
C ILE A 691 -1.15 6.65 16.86
N GLU A 692 -2.15 6.14 16.15
CA GLU A 692 -2.44 4.69 16.10
C GLU A 692 -1.82 3.96 14.90
N SER A 693 -1.60 4.66 13.79
CA SER A 693 -1.22 4.05 12.50
C SER A 693 0.14 4.52 11.98
N THR A 694 0.77 3.69 11.15
CA THR A 694 1.97 4.05 10.39
C THR A 694 1.68 5.13 9.34
N VAL A 695 0.41 5.30 8.96
CA VAL A 695 -0.05 6.33 8.01
C VAL A 695 -1.01 7.29 8.71
N ALA A 696 -0.69 8.58 8.68
CA ALA A 696 -1.53 9.63 9.27
C ALA A 696 -2.73 9.97 8.38
N ARG A 697 -2.55 9.91 7.05
CA ARG A 697 -3.61 10.19 6.05
C ARG A 697 -3.17 9.79 4.64
N GLY A 698 -4.11 9.32 3.84
CA GLY A 698 -3.97 9.24 2.38
C GLY A 698 -4.56 10.47 1.66
N LYS A 699 -3.88 10.97 0.63
CA LYS A 699 -4.39 12.05 -0.23
C LYS A 699 -4.02 11.85 -1.69
N TYR A 700 -4.88 12.26 -2.60
CA TYR A 700 -4.52 12.37 -4.01
C TYR A 700 -3.76 13.66 -4.24
N VAL A 701 -2.49 13.58 -4.64
CA VAL A 701 -1.69 14.72 -5.10
C VAL A 701 -1.50 14.55 -6.61
N ARG A 702 -2.03 15.50 -7.39
CA ARG A 702 -1.89 15.52 -8.86
C ARG A 702 -2.31 14.19 -9.54
N GLY A 703 -3.36 13.55 -9.03
CA GLY A 703 -3.88 12.29 -9.58
C GLY A 703 -3.27 11.01 -8.99
N THR A 704 -2.21 11.13 -8.17
CA THR A 704 -1.56 9.99 -7.50
C THR A 704 -1.93 9.94 -6.02
N TYR A 705 -2.43 8.80 -5.56
CA TYR A 705 -2.65 8.57 -4.13
C TYR A 705 -1.29 8.53 -3.41
N THR A 706 -1.11 9.42 -2.45
CA THR A 706 0.11 9.58 -1.65
C THR A 706 -0.29 9.46 -0.18
N GLU A 707 0.41 8.59 0.54
CA GLU A 707 0.25 8.43 1.97
C GLU A 707 1.21 9.35 2.72
N ILE A 708 0.72 9.94 3.80
CA ILE A 708 1.52 10.73 4.74
C ILE A 708 1.96 9.77 5.84
N PRO A 709 3.24 9.37 5.89
CA PRO A 709 3.72 8.50 6.96
C PRO A 709 3.67 9.27 8.28
N SER A 710 3.26 8.57 9.34
CA SER A 710 3.24 9.12 10.69
C SER A 710 4.49 8.67 11.44
N LEU A 711 5.62 9.31 11.18
CA LEU A 711 6.90 8.90 11.79
C LEU A 711 7.05 9.51 13.21
N SER A 712 6.84 10.81 13.34
CA SER A 712 7.21 11.55 14.55
C SER A 712 6.10 11.52 15.61
N PRO A 713 6.38 11.09 16.85
CA PRO A 713 5.46 11.28 17.97
C PRO A 713 5.52 12.72 18.48
N LEU A 714 4.37 13.26 18.89
CA LEU A 714 4.28 14.65 19.33
C LEU A 714 4.23 14.77 20.84
N ILE A 715 4.96 15.75 21.37
CA ILE A 715 4.74 16.31 22.70
C ILE A 715 4.25 17.74 22.54
N MET A 716 3.06 18.03 23.06
CA MET A 716 2.40 19.33 22.92
C MET A 716 2.39 20.07 24.25
N THR A 717 2.59 21.39 24.21
CA THR A 717 2.45 22.25 25.40
C THR A 717 1.46 23.37 25.13
N SER A 718 0.53 23.64 26.04
CA SER A 718 -0.38 24.78 25.93
C SER A 718 -0.72 25.41 27.28
N ASN A 719 -0.90 26.74 27.27
CA ASN A 719 -1.36 27.48 28.43
C ASN A 719 -2.88 27.67 28.52
N ARG A 720 -3.60 27.55 27.39
CA ARG A 720 -5.02 27.95 27.30
C ARG A 720 -5.89 26.97 26.53
N ALA A 721 -5.32 26.20 25.61
CA ALA A 721 -6.08 25.32 24.75
C ALA A 721 -6.00 23.89 25.30
N LEU A 722 -7.15 23.24 25.48
CA LEU A 722 -7.29 21.81 25.73
C LEU A 722 -8.11 21.19 24.60
N PRO A 723 -7.77 20.00 24.07
CA PRO A 723 -8.61 19.31 23.09
C PRO A 723 -10.03 19.11 23.62
N ARG A 724 -11.02 19.21 22.74
CA ARG A 724 -12.46 19.03 23.07
C ARG A 724 -13.04 17.71 22.57
N ASP A 725 -12.27 17.00 21.76
CA ASP A 725 -12.69 15.74 21.16
C ASP A 725 -12.29 14.58 22.08
N ASP A 726 -13.29 13.85 22.60
CA ASP A 726 -13.09 12.76 23.56
C ASP A 726 -12.22 11.64 22.99
N ALA A 727 -12.39 11.30 21.71
CA ALA A 727 -11.60 10.26 21.06
C ALA A 727 -10.11 10.66 20.94
N LEU A 728 -9.81 11.94 20.70
CA LEU A 728 -8.45 12.45 20.75
C LEU A 728 -7.91 12.47 22.19
N ILE A 729 -8.70 12.92 23.17
CA ILE A 729 -8.29 12.95 24.58
C ILE A 729 -7.86 11.55 25.05
N ARG A 730 -8.61 10.49 24.72
CA ARG A 730 -8.26 9.10 25.06
C ARG A 730 -6.95 8.59 24.46
N ARG A 731 -6.46 9.24 23.39
CA ARG A 731 -5.20 8.92 22.71
C ARG A 731 -4.04 9.79 23.19
N LEU A 732 -4.31 10.72 24.12
CA LEU A 732 -3.33 11.62 24.71
C LEU A 732 -3.16 11.32 26.19
N ILE A 733 -1.92 11.45 26.67
CA ILE A 733 -1.65 11.59 28.10
C ILE A 733 -1.68 13.09 28.39
N VAL A 734 -2.79 13.55 28.99
CA VAL A 734 -2.99 14.95 29.35
C VAL A 734 -2.45 15.20 30.76
N LEU A 735 -1.40 16.03 30.86
CA LEU A 735 -0.75 16.39 32.13
C LEU A 735 -1.09 17.83 32.48
N ARG A 736 -1.83 18.02 33.59
CA ARG A 736 -2.25 19.34 34.07
C ARG A 736 -1.18 19.98 34.95
N PHE A 737 -1.01 21.30 34.84
CA PHE A 737 -0.09 22.11 35.65
C PHE A 737 -0.81 23.32 36.24
N SER A 738 -0.83 23.42 37.57
CA SER A 738 -1.62 24.40 38.31
C SER A 738 -0.80 25.66 38.66
N TYR A 739 -1.46 26.66 39.26
CA TYR A 739 -0.78 27.90 39.68
C TYR A 739 0.19 27.68 40.84
N SER A 740 -0.12 26.76 41.76
CA SER A 740 0.74 26.43 42.91
C SER A 740 2.07 25.81 42.50
N GLU A 741 2.17 25.32 41.26
CA GLU A 741 3.37 24.71 40.68
C GLU A 741 4.20 25.71 39.87
N LYS A 742 3.79 26.99 39.83
CA LYS A 742 4.54 28.03 39.13
C LYS A 742 5.84 28.32 39.89
N HIS A 743 6.96 28.27 39.17
CA HIS A 743 8.25 28.58 39.79
C HIS A 743 8.42 30.10 39.97
N PRO A 744 9.03 30.56 41.08
CA PRO A 744 9.46 31.95 41.24
C PRO A 744 10.42 32.39 40.11
N GLU A 745 10.37 33.66 39.71
CA GLU A 745 11.17 34.18 38.58
C GLU A 745 12.69 34.01 38.78
N ASP A 746 13.15 34.18 40.01
CA ASP A 746 14.53 34.02 40.44
C ASP A 746 15.01 32.56 40.30
N LYS A 747 14.17 31.58 40.66
CA LYS A 747 14.45 30.17 40.39
C LYS A 747 14.45 29.83 38.90
N ILE A 748 13.58 30.46 38.10
CA ILE A 748 13.57 30.29 36.64
C ILE A 748 14.88 30.81 36.03
N LYS A 749 15.34 32.00 36.45
CA LYS A 749 16.62 32.56 36.00
C LYS A 749 17.79 31.68 36.41
N GLU A 750 17.79 31.17 37.63
CA GLU A 750 18.81 30.23 38.10
C GLU A 750 18.84 28.96 37.23
N PHE A 751 17.69 28.37 36.95
CA PHE A 751 17.57 27.18 36.11
C PHE A 751 18.09 27.43 34.68
N GLU A 752 17.70 28.55 34.07
CA GLU A 752 18.13 28.94 32.72
C GLU A 752 19.65 29.14 32.62
N VAL A 753 20.29 29.67 33.66
CA VAL A 753 21.74 29.94 33.67
C VAL A 753 22.57 28.72 34.07
N LYS A 754 22.15 27.96 35.10
CA LYS A 754 22.97 26.88 35.69
C LYS A 754 22.63 25.49 35.18
N VAL A 755 21.35 25.22 34.90
CA VAL A 755 20.85 23.85 34.64
C VAL A 755 20.69 23.61 33.14
N LYS A 756 19.99 24.49 32.44
CA LYS A 756 19.67 24.33 31.01
C LYS A 756 20.89 24.15 30.09
N PRO A 757 22.04 24.84 30.30
CA PRO A 757 23.22 24.63 29.45
C PRO A 757 23.80 23.20 29.53
N GLN A 758 23.49 22.46 30.60
CA GLN A 758 23.97 21.09 30.79
C GLN A 758 23.11 20.03 30.08
N PHE A 759 22.01 20.42 29.42
CA PHE A 759 21.09 19.48 28.76
C PHE A 759 21.77 18.55 27.75
N GLY A 760 22.88 18.99 27.12
CA GLY A 760 23.65 18.16 26.21
C GLY A 760 24.16 16.85 26.82
N LYS A 761 24.37 16.80 28.15
CA LYS A 761 24.77 15.57 28.86
C LYS A 761 23.75 14.44 28.73
N LEU A 762 22.45 14.78 28.58
CA LEU A 762 21.37 13.81 28.53
C LEU A 762 21.44 12.87 27.31
N SER A 763 22.16 13.25 26.24
CA SER A 763 22.20 12.44 25.01
C SER A 763 22.77 11.04 25.23
N ALA A 764 23.62 10.85 26.24
CA ALA A 764 24.17 9.55 26.63
C ALA A 764 23.07 8.52 26.93
N ILE A 765 21.95 8.97 27.53
CA ILE A 765 20.79 8.12 27.82
C ILE A 765 20.15 7.62 26.52
N GLY A 766 19.90 8.51 25.56
CA GLY A 766 19.30 8.12 24.27
C GLY A 766 20.19 7.18 23.46
N TYR A 767 21.50 7.43 23.43
CA TYR A 767 22.47 6.54 22.76
C TYR A 767 22.51 5.14 23.40
N TYR A 768 22.53 5.06 24.73
CA TYR A 768 22.46 3.77 25.43
C TYR A 768 21.18 3.00 25.07
N VAL A 769 20.02 3.65 25.16
CA VAL A 769 18.73 3.05 24.84
C VAL A 769 18.67 2.59 23.38
N ALA A 770 19.17 3.41 22.46
CA ALA A 770 19.23 3.07 21.04
C ALA A 770 20.06 1.82 20.78
N LYS A 771 21.25 1.73 21.39
CA LYS A 771 22.12 0.55 21.30
C LYS A 771 21.41 -0.69 21.85
N ARG A 772 20.84 -0.57 23.04
CA ARG A 772 20.18 -1.69 23.73
C ARG A 772 19.01 -2.27 22.94
N ILE A 773 18.15 -1.42 22.39
CA ILE A 773 16.99 -1.84 21.58
C ILE A 773 17.42 -2.35 20.20
N THR A 774 18.47 -1.79 19.61
CA THR A 774 18.98 -2.27 18.31
C THR A 774 19.60 -3.66 18.44
N GLU A 775 20.30 -3.93 19.54
CA GLU A 775 20.85 -5.27 19.86
C GLU A 775 19.76 -6.28 20.22
N LYS A 776 18.69 -5.84 20.89
CA LYS A 776 17.57 -6.69 21.34
C LYS A 776 16.20 -6.11 20.91
N PRO A 777 15.81 -6.23 19.63
CA PRO A 777 14.54 -5.72 19.12
C PRO A 777 13.28 -6.30 19.79
N GLU A 778 13.39 -7.49 20.39
CA GLU A 778 12.34 -8.17 21.13
C GLU A 778 11.87 -7.39 22.37
N LEU A 779 12.71 -6.49 22.91
CA LEU A 779 12.33 -5.61 24.02
C LEU A 779 11.08 -4.77 23.70
N LEU A 780 10.91 -4.39 22.42
CA LEU A 780 9.76 -3.63 21.94
C LEU A 780 8.45 -4.45 21.90
N GLU A 781 8.46 -5.72 22.27
CA GLU A 781 7.22 -6.48 22.50
C GLU A 781 6.53 -6.11 23.82
N GLU A 782 7.27 -5.57 24.78
CA GLU A 782 6.72 -5.15 26.05
C GLU A 782 5.92 -3.84 25.93
N GLU A 783 5.04 -3.61 26.91
CA GLU A 783 4.34 -2.33 27.06
C GLU A 783 5.36 -1.21 27.33
N TRP A 784 5.19 -0.05 26.68
CA TRP A 784 6.22 0.98 26.58
C TRP A 784 6.64 1.55 27.95
N ASN A 785 5.70 1.73 28.88
CA ASN A 785 5.98 2.29 30.21
C ASN A 785 6.75 1.28 31.08
N SER A 786 6.39 0.00 31.00
CA SER A 786 7.15 -1.08 31.64
C SER A 786 8.58 -1.19 31.09
N LEU A 787 8.72 -1.19 29.76
CA LEU A 787 10.02 -1.23 29.09
C LEU A 787 10.89 -0.03 29.48
N ALA A 788 10.33 1.18 29.45
CA ALA A 788 11.03 2.40 29.83
C ALA A 788 11.55 2.32 31.28
N THR A 789 10.71 1.83 32.19
CA THR A 789 11.08 1.63 33.60
C THR A 789 12.26 0.65 33.71
N LYS A 790 12.19 -0.51 33.04
CA LYS A 790 13.27 -1.51 33.04
C LYS A 790 14.58 -0.96 32.50
N LEU A 791 14.54 -0.25 31.37
CA LEU A 791 15.73 0.34 30.76
C LEU A 791 16.37 1.39 31.67
N LEU A 792 15.57 2.23 32.34
CA LEU A 792 16.08 3.16 33.34
C LEU A 792 16.75 2.42 34.49
N GLU A 793 16.08 1.45 35.11
CA GLU A 793 16.69 0.67 36.20
C GLU A 793 17.99 -0.05 35.79
N GLU A 794 18.02 -0.59 34.56
CA GLU A 794 19.21 -1.22 33.99
C GLU A 794 20.37 -0.23 33.89
N MET A 795 20.13 0.96 33.33
CA MET A 795 21.14 2.03 33.20
C MET A 795 21.74 2.42 34.57
N TYR A 796 20.91 2.64 35.59
CA TYR A 796 21.39 2.99 36.94
C TYR A 796 22.26 1.89 37.55
N ARG A 797 21.83 0.63 37.45
CA ARG A 797 22.58 -0.52 37.98
C ARG A 797 23.91 -0.71 37.26
N GLU A 798 23.96 -0.48 35.95
CA GLU A 798 25.16 -0.71 35.14
C GLU A 798 26.33 0.24 35.50
N VAL A 799 26.01 1.46 35.91
CA VAL A 799 27.00 2.46 36.37
C VAL A 799 27.20 2.47 37.89
N GLY A 800 26.58 1.53 38.61
CA GLY A 800 26.70 1.40 40.07
C GLY A 800 26.00 2.51 40.87
N LEU A 801 24.97 3.15 40.30
CA LEU A 801 24.12 4.10 41.02
C LEU A 801 22.91 3.39 41.64
N GLU A 802 22.43 3.90 42.77
CA GLU A 802 21.16 3.45 43.34
C GLU A 802 20.00 3.90 42.45
N VAL A 803 19.03 3.00 42.22
CA VAL A 803 17.84 3.27 41.41
C VAL A 803 16.90 4.22 42.18
N PRO A 804 16.67 5.45 41.70
CA PRO A 804 15.77 6.38 42.36
C PRO A 804 14.32 5.91 42.40
N GLU A 805 13.65 6.12 43.53
CA GLU A 805 12.24 5.75 43.71
C GLU A 805 11.30 6.44 42.71
N TRP A 806 11.63 7.67 42.28
CA TRP A 806 10.80 8.43 41.34
C TRP A 806 10.57 7.72 40.01
N ILE A 807 11.50 6.85 39.59
CA ILE A 807 11.37 6.04 38.37
C ILE A 807 10.16 5.09 38.46
N ARG A 808 9.75 4.66 39.65
CA ARG A 808 8.60 3.76 39.82
C ARG A 808 7.28 4.48 40.06
N LYS A 809 7.31 5.81 40.22
CA LYS A 809 6.09 6.59 40.44
C LYS A 809 5.21 6.56 39.20
N GLU A 810 3.92 6.38 39.43
CA GLU A 810 2.87 6.44 38.42
C GLU A 810 2.06 7.71 38.61
N TYR A 811 1.68 8.34 37.50
CA TYR A 811 0.77 9.47 37.53
C TYR A 811 -0.66 8.97 37.33
N ILE A 812 -1.50 9.15 38.34
CA ILE A 812 -2.93 8.91 38.24
C ILE A 812 -3.57 10.24 37.81
N ALA A 813 -4.17 10.27 36.62
CA ALA A 813 -4.87 11.46 36.17
C ALA A 813 -6.06 11.73 37.11
N GLU A 814 -6.09 12.92 37.72
CA GLU A 814 -7.27 13.36 38.48
C GLU A 814 -8.50 13.39 37.54
N GLU A 815 -9.62 12.82 37.97
CA GLU A 815 -10.92 12.76 37.25
C GLU A 815 -11.53 14.15 36.90
N ASN A 816 -10.80 15.23 37.19
CA ASN A 816 -11.18 16.64 37.04
C ASN A 816 -11.64 17.06 35.64
N ILE A 817 -11.30 16.34 34.55
CA ILE A 817 -11.81 16.69 33.20
C ILE A 817 -13.33 16.55 33.13
N TYR A 818 -13.88 15.47 33.70
CA TYR A 818 -15.32 15.22 33.66
C TYR A 818 -16.07 16.14 34.63
N GLU A 819 -15.48 16.45 35.77
CA GLU A 819 -16.03 17.45 36.71
C GLU A 819 -16.01 18.88 36.13
N ASP A 820 -14.95 19.29 35.41
CA ASP A 820 -14.93 20.58 34.69
C ASP A 820 -16.05 20.66 33.64
N ILE A 821 -16.31 19.56 32.92
CA ILE A 821 -17.39 19.47 31.93
C ILE A 821 -18.75 19.54 32.63
N ARG A 822 -18.92 18.82 33.74
CA ARG A 822 -20.14 18.81 34.56
C ARG A 822 -20.45 20.21 35.07
N GLU A 823 -19.45 20.91 35.58
CA GLU A 823 -19.58 22.29 36.03
C GLU A 823 -19.90 23.26 34.88
N ALA A 824 -19.27 23.10 33.71
CA ALA A 824 -19.60 23.90 32.53
C ALA A 824 -21.05 23.73 32.07
N ILE A 825 -21.59 22.51 32.13
CA ILE A 825 -23.01 22.23 31.86
C ILE A 825 -23.90 22.93 32.88
N ARG A 826 -23.54 22.87 34.17
CA ARG A 826 -24.29 23.53 35.26
C ARG A 826 -24.37 25.04 35.04
N VAL A 827 -23.21 25.69 34.81
CA VAL A 827 -23.13 27.14 34.55
C VAL A 827 -23.95 27.53 33.32
N PHE A 828 -23.90 26.73 32.25
CA PHE A 828 -24.72 26.95 31.05
C PHE A 828 -26.22 26.93 31.37
N LEU A 829 -26.69 25.91 32.09
CA LEU A 829 -28.10 25.77 32.46
C LEU A 829 -28.57 26.94 33.34
N VAL A 830 -27.81 27.29 34.37
CA VAL A 830 -28.12 28.42 35.27
C VAL A 830 -28.22 29.73 34.49
N LYS A 831 -27.24 30.00 33.60
CA LYS A 831 -27.26 31.20 32.75
C LYS A 831 -28.47 31.21 31.84
N ARG A 832 -28.76 30.10 31.16
CA ARG A 832 -29.87 30.00 30.21
C ARG A 832 -31.23 30.19 30.89
N ILE A 833 -31.43 29.58 32.06
CA ILE A 833 -32.67 29.70 32.85
C ILE A 833 -32.88 31.16 33.29
N ASN A 834 -31.84 31.81 33.81
CA ASN A 834 -31.94 33.21 34.23
C ASN A 834 -32.19 34.16 33.06
N GLU A 835 -31.59 33.91 31.89
CA GLU A 835 -31.83 34.68 30.67
C GLU A 835 -33.29 34.55 30.19
N GLU A 836 -33.83 33.33 30.11
CA GLU A 836 -35.21 33.10 29.65
C GLU A 836 -36.24 33.62 30.66
N TYR A 837 -36.03 33.39 31.96
CA TYR A 837 -36.84 34.00 33.02
C TYR A 837 -36.84 35.52 32.88
N SER A 838 -35.66 36.10 32.66
CA SER A 838 -35.51 37.53 32.50
C SER A 838 -36.14 38.11 31.24
N ARG A 839 -36.28 37.31 30.19
CA ARG A 839 -36.80 37.79 28.93
C ARG A 839 -38.33 37.77 28.88
N PHE A 840 -38.95 36.79 29.53
CA PHE A 840 -40.37 36.49 29.35
C PHE A 840 -41.24 36.66 30.60
N VAL A 841 -40.65 36.81 31.79
CA VAL A 841 -41.39 37.00 33.04
C VAL A 841 -41.41 38.48 33.42
N GLY A 842 -42.62 39.06 33.53
CA GLY A 842 -42.86 40.48 33.80
C GLY A 842 -43.28 40.77 35.25
N LYS A 843 -44.39 40.17 35.70
CA LYS A 843 -44.90 40.22 37.08
C LYS A 843 -45.25 38.81 37.54
N VAL A 844 -44.93 38.45 38.78
CA VAL A 844 -45.29 37.18 39.40
C VAL A 844 -46.32 37.46 40.51
N ILE A 845 -47.45 36.77 40.48
CA ILE A 845 -48.53 36.89 41.47
C ILE A 845 -48.61 35.54 42.19
N ILE A 846 -48.47 35.55 43.51
CA ILE A 846 -48.62 34.35 44.34
C ILE A 846 -49.91 34.50 45.15
N GLU A 847 -50.85 33.56 44.97
CA GLU A 847 -52.01 33.44 45.85
C GLU A 847 -51.62 32.64 47.09
N LYS A 848 -51.63 33.27 48.27
CA LYS A 848 -51.54 32.58 49.56
C LYS A 848 -52.95 32.32 50.10
N TYR A 849 -53.22 31.07 50.46
CA TYR A 849 -54.54 30.59 50.91
C TYR A 849 -55.12 31.31 52.15
N GLU A 850 -54.32 32.10 52.89
CA GLU A 850 -54.79 32.77 54.12
C GLU A 850 -54.60 34.31 54.15
N GLU A 851 -53.92 34.96 53.19
CA GLU A 851 -53.62 36.41 53.27
C GLU A 851 -53.80 37.25 51.98
N GLY A 852 -54.39 36.70 50.91
CA GLY A 852 -54.64 37.42 49.66
C GLY A 852 -53.49 37.38 48.64
N GLU A 853 -53.61 38.15 47.55
CA GLU A 853 -52.64 38.18 46.45
C GLU A 853 -51.35 38.94 46.83
N GLU A 854 -50.21 38.25 46.80
CA GLU A 854 -48.89 38.86 47.01
C GLU A 854 -48.21 39.11 45.66
N HIS A 855 -47.87 40.37 45.37
CA HIS A 855 -47.14 40.76 44.17
C HIS A 855 -45.63 40.79 44.44
N LEU A 856 -44.91 39.78 43.95
CA LEU A 856 -43.45 39.77 44.05
C LEU A 856 -42.83 40.59 42.91
N ALA A 857 -41.83 41.41 43.24
CA ALA A 857 -40.97 41.97 42.23
C ALA A 857 -40.13 40.85 41.62
N ARG A 858 -39.78 40.99 40.34
CA ARG A 858 -39.02 39.98 39.59
C ARG A 858 -37.66 39.62 40.21
N SER A 859 -37.09 40.51 41.00
CA SER A 859 -35.85 40.30 41.76
C SER A 859 -36.02 39.35 42.94
N ASP A 860 -37.24 39.23 43.48
CA ASP A 860 -37.51 38.68 44.81
C ASP A 860 -37.97 37.21 44.74
N VAL A 861 -38.16 36.68 43.54
CA VAL A 861 -38.43 35.25 43.29
C VAL A 861 -37.13 34.46 43.46
N ASP A 862 -37.17 33.42 44.29
CA ASP A 862 -36.02 32.55 44.52
C ASP A 862 -35.60 31.78 43.25
N PHE A 863 -34.41 31.19 43.25
CA PHE A 863 -33.91 30.52 42.05
C PHE A 863 -34.69 29.23 41.72
N GLU A 864 -35.21 28.51 42.72
CA GLU A 864 -35.98 27.29 42.48
C GLU A 864 -37.31 27.60 41.77
N ASP A 865 -38.00 28.65 42.19
CA ASP A 865 -39.25 29.11 41.61
C ASP A 865 -39.02 29.71 40.22
N ARG A 866 -37.88 30.37 39.97
CA ARG A 866 -37.48 30.76 38.61
C ARG A 866 -37.37 29.54 37.69
N VAL A 867 -36.74 28.46 38.15
CA VAL A 867 -36.59 27.23 37.38
C VAL A 867 -37.96 26.61 37.09
N LYS A 868 -38.85 26.51 38.08
CA LYS A 868 -40.22 26.00 37.91
C LYS A 868 -41.00 26.84 36.90
N ILE A 869 -41.01 28.17 37.04
CA ILE A 869 -41.71 29.09 36.13
C ILE A 869 -41.22 28.93 34.69
N VAL A 870 -39.91 28.85 34.48
CA VAL A 870 -39.31 28.66 33.13
C VAL A 870 -39.74 27.34 32.49
N LEU A 871 -39.79 26.26 33.27
CA LEU A 871 -40.18 24.94 32.80
C LEU A 871 -41.69 24.81 32.56
N GLU A 872 -42.53 25.32 33.46
CA GLU A 872 -44.00 25.30 33.36
C GLU A 872 -44.50 26.10 32.15
N ASN A 873 -43.89 27.27 31.92
CA ASN A 873 -44.20 28.12 30.77
C ASN A 873 -43.51 27.65 29.47
N LYS A 874 -42.77 26.52 29.51
CA LYS A 874 -42.09 25.91 28.34
C LYS A 874 -41.15 26.88 27.62
N LEU A 875 -40.45 27.72 28.37
CA LEU A 875 -39.51 28.71 27.82
C LEU A 875 -38.19 28.08 27.35
N LEU A 876 -37.91 26.84 27.75
CA LEU A 876 -36.80 26.04 27.24
C LEU A 876 -37.31 25.06 26.17
N PRO A 877 -37.00 25.26 24.87
CA PRO A 877 -37.55 24.43 23.79
C PRO A 877 -37.17 22.95 23.89
N TRP A 878 -36.06 22.63 24.56
CA TRP A 878 -35.54 21.28 24.69
C TRP A 878 -35.91 20.60 26.02
N ALA A 879 -36.51 21.29 26.99
CA ALA A 879 -36.92 20.74 28.29
C ALA A 879 -38.45 20.74 28.44
N ILE A 880 -39.01 19.61 28.84
CA ILE A 880 -40.46 19.43 28.99
C ILE A 880 -40.77 18.88 30.37
N LEU A 881 -41.51 19.66 31.17
CA LEU A 881 -42.01 19.22 32.47
C LEU A 881 -43.25 18.32 32.31
N ARG A 882 -43.24 17.16 32.96
CA ARG A 882 -44.38 16.23 33.10
C ARG A 882 -44.49 15.79 34.56
N LYS A 883 -45.47 16.33 35.29
CA LYS A 883 -45.57 16.16 36.74
C LYS A 883 -44.21 16.56 37.37
N ASP A 884 -43.58 15.67 38.12
CA ASP A 884 -42.28 15.92 38.79
C ASP A 884 -41.06 15.49 37.96
N THR A 885 -41.24 15.20 36.67
CA THR A 885 -40.16 14.72 35.78
C THR A 885 -39.90 15.71 34.66
N ILE A 886 -38.63 16.03 34.43
CA ILE A 886 -38.16 16.83 33.29
C ILE A 886 -37.64 15.88 32.20
N ILE A 887 -38.13 16.09 30.98
CA ILE A 887 -37.70 15.36 29.78
C ILE A 887 -36.84 16.31 28.93
N ILE A 888 -35.57 15.99 28.75
CA ILE A 888 -34.59 16.78 27.98
C ILE A 888 -34.33 16.10 26.63
N THR A 889 -34.61 16.80 25.54
CA THR A 889 -34.50 16.28 24.17
C THR A 889 -33.08 16.44 23.59
N SER A 890 -32.81 15.79 22.45
CA SER A 890 -31.51 15.84 21.76
C SER A 890 -31.04 17.23 21.32
N ALA A 891 -31.95 18.21 21.24
CA ALA A 891 -31.58 19.61 20.96
C ALA A 891 -30.67 20.20 22.05
N PHE A 892 -30.77 19.72 23.29
CA PHE A 892 -29.88 20.12 24.39
C PHE A 892 -28.40 19.82 24.11
N ALA A 893 -28.11 18.66 23.51
CA ALA A 893 -26.74 18.29 23.15
C ALA A 893 -26.15 19.19 22.06
N SER A 894 -27.01 19.74 21.18
CA SER A 894 -26.58 20.66 20.12
C SER A 894 -26.18 22.02 20.69
N ASP A 895 -26.93 22.54 21.68
CA ASP A 895 -26.62 23.80 22.35
C ASP A 895 -25.31 23.69 23.16
N LEU A 896 -25.08 22.55 23.80
CA LEU A 896 -23.87 22.30 24.60
C LEU A 896 -22.60 22.10 23.78
N LYS A 897 -22.70 21.66 22.52
CA LYS A 897 -21.53 21.28 21.68
C LYS A 897 -20.47 22.38 21.56
N SER A 898 -20.88 23.64 21.56
CA SER A 898 -19.96 24.79 21.49
C SER A 898 -19.15 25.04 22.77
N ILE A 899 -19.66 24.56 23.91
CA ILE A 899 -19.15 24.80 25.26
C ILE A 899 -18.26 23.65 25.70
N ILE A 900 -18.78 22.41 25.62
CA ILE A 900 -18.12 21.22 26.16
C ILE A 900 -17.49 20.32 25.09
N GLY A 901 -17.69 20.64 23.80
CA GLY A 901 -17.27 19.77 22.69
C GLY A 901 -18.26 18.65 22.41
N ASP A 902 -17.82 17.66 21.64
CA ASP A 902 -18.63 16.47 21.33
C ASP A 902 -18.22 15.32 22.24
N ILE A 903 -19.03 15.06 23.26
CA ILE A 903 -18.78 14.03 24.26
C ILE A 903 -19.57 12.73 24.00
N GLY A 904 -20.07 12.52 22.78
CA GLY A 904 -20.84 11.31 22.42
C GLY A 904 -22.37 11.48 22.52
N GLY A 905 -22.85 12.73 22.45
CA GLY A 905 -24.27 13.05 22.36
C GLY A 905 -25.06 12.91 23.67
N LEU A 906 -26.39 12.84 23.55
CA LEU A 906 -27.33 12.96 24.68
C LEU A 906 -27.18 11.86 25.74
N ARG A 907 -26.78 10.65 25.33
CA ARG A 907 -26.57 9.52 26.26
C ARG A 907 -25.38 9.75 27.18
N SER A 908 -24.25 10.18 26.63
CA SER A 908 -23.05 10.45 27.42
C SER A 908 -23.26 11.62 28.39
N ILE A 909 -24.04 12.63 27.99
CA ILE A 909 -24.44 13.73 28.88
C ILE A 909 -25.27 13.18 30.06
N ALA A 910 -26.20 12.25 29.81
CA ALA A 910 -26.98 11.65 30.88
C ALA A 910 -26.10 10.84 31.84
N GLU A 911 -25.20 10.01 31.32
CA GLU A 911 -24.27 9.20 32.11
C GLU A 911 -23.33 10.08 32.95
N LEU A 912 -22.81 11.17 32.37
CA LEU A 912 -21.96 12.14 33.07
C LEU A 912 -22.66 12.84 34.24
N LEU A 913 -23.94 13.18 34.07
CA LEU A 913 -24.72 13.90 35.08
C LEU A 913 -25.42 12.96 36.09
N GLY A 914 -25.32 11.63 35.88
CA GLY A 914 -26.04 10.65 36.68
C GLY A 914 -27.55 10.62 36.42
N TRP A 915 -28.00 11.03 35.23
CA TRP A 915 -29.41 11.09 34.84
C TRP A 915 -29.81 9.89 33.95
N GLU A 916 -31.12 9.60 33.88
CA GLU A 916 -31.62 8.43 33.14
C GLU A 916 -31.74 8.72 31.63
N TYR A 917 -31.04 7.97 30.78
CA TYR A 917 -31.21 8.04 29.33
C TYR A 917 -32.27 7.05 28.82
N GLN A 918 -33.25 7.54 28.05
CA GLN A 918 -34.28 6.71 27.42
C GLN A 918 -34.26 6.84 25.89
N LYS A 919 -34.19 5.70 25.21
CA LYS A 919 -34.15 5.62 23.73
C LYS A 919 -35.48 5.99 23.05
N SER A 920 -36.61 5.80 23.74
CA SER A 920 -37.95 5.96 23.18
C SER A 920 -38.91 6.63 24.15
N VAL A 921 -38.99 7.96 24.10
CA VAL A 921 -39.95 8.76 24.86
C VAL A 921 -40.99 9.35 23.91
N LYS A 922 -42.28 9.07 24.19
CA LYS A 922 -43.39 9.60 23.40
C LYS A 922 -43.69 11.04 23.81
N ILE A 923 -43.37 12.00 22.93
CA ILE A 923 -43.64 13.43 23.09
C ILE A 923 -44.65 13.85 22.00
N GLY A 924 -45.90 14.05 22.39
CA GLY A 924 -47.01 14.26 21.43
C GLY A 924 -47.19 13.06 20.49
N LYS A 925 -47.07 13.30 19.18
CA LYS A 925 -47.17 12.25 18.13
C LYS A 925 -45.82 11.64 17.74
N ARG A 926 -44.69 12.09 18.31
CA ARG A 926 -43.34 11.65 17.93
C ARG A 926 -42.69 10.85 19.06
N VAL A 927 -41.84 9.88 18.69
CA VAL A 927 -40.99 9.12 19.61
C VAL A 927 -39.56 9.60 19.40
N LEU A 928 -38.91 10.05 20.47
CA LEU A 928 -37.56 10.62 20.44
C LEU A 928 -36.73 10.07 21.61
N ALA A 929 -35.42 10.06 21.46
CA ALA A 929 -34.51 9.81 22.59
C ALA A 929 -34.44 11.05 23.49
N ALA A 930 -34.45 10.84 24.80
CA ALA A 930 -34.45 11.93 25.79
C ALA A 930 -33.77 11.51 27.09
N ILE A 931 -33.30 12.50 27.86
CA ILE A 931 -32.90 12.32 29.25
C ILE A 931 -34.12 12.55 30.14
N ARG A 932 -34.26 11.72 31.17
CA ARG A 932 -35.28 11.82 32.20
C ARG A 932 -34.60 12.11 33.53
N VAL A 933 -35.03 13.18 34.19
CA VAL A 933 -34.51 13.58 35.51
C VAL A 933 -35.66 14.07 36.39
N ASN A 934 -35.64 13.76 37.68
CA ASN A 934 -36.62 14.30 38.62
C ASN A 934 -36.34 15.80 38.83
N ILE A 935 -37.39 16.61 39.02
CA ILE A 935 -37.21 18.05 39.27
C ILE A 935 -36.32 18.32 40.49
N ARG A 936 -36.36 17.46 41.52
CA ARG A 936 -35.49 17.56 42.70
C ARG A 936 -34.01 17.35 42.35
N ASP A 937 -33.70 16.29 41.61
CA ASP A 937 -32.32 15.97 41.19
C ASP A 937 -31.78 17.04 40.24
N PHE A 938 -32.65 17.61 39.39
CA PHE A 938 -32.30 18.71 38.50
C PHE A 938 -32.00 20.00 39.29
N LEU A 939 -32.83 20.35 40.28
CA LEU A 939 -32.61 21.50 41.15
C LEU A 939 -31.34 21.33 41.99
N GLY A 940 -31.12 20.15 42.59
CA GLY A 940 -29.91 19.83 43.35
C GLY A 940 -28.64 19.90 42.49
N PHE A 941 -28.73 19.58 41.20
CA PHE A 941 -27.61 19.79 40.28
C PHE A 941 -27.33 21.28 40.01
N LEU A 942 -28.37 22.12 39.85
CA LEU A 942 -28.19 23.54 39.55
C LEU A 942 -27.73 24.35 40.76
N SER A 943 -28.25 24.02 41.94
CA SER A 943 -27.96 24.66 43.23
C SER A 943 -27.50 23.60 44.23
N PRO A 944 -26.24 23.13 44.13
CA PRO A 944 -25.70 22.22 45.13
C PRO A 944 -25.72 22.90 46.51
N GLU A 945 -26.22 22.21 47.52
CA GLU A 945 -26.21 22.70 48.90
C GLU A 945 -24.77 23.04 49.31
N THR A 946 -24.57 24.20 49.93
CA THR A 946 -23.26 24.60 50.45
C THR A 946 -23.02 23.80 51.73
N THR A 947 -22.19 22.76 51.67
CA THR A 947 -21.75 22.03 52.86
C THR A 947 -20.76 22.81 53.69
#